data_AF-A0A5M8P3T9-F1
#
_entry.id   AF-A0A5M8P3T9-F1
#
_cell.length_a   1.000
_cell.length_b   1.000
_cell.length_c   1.000
_cell.angle_alpha   90.00
_cell.angle_beta   90.00
_cell.angle_gamma   90.00
#
_symmetry.space_group_name_H-M   'P 1'
#
loop_
_entity.id
_entity.type
_entity.pdbx_description
1 polymer ?
#
loop_
_entity_poly.entity_id
_entity_poly.type
_entity_poly.pdbx_seq_one_letter_code
_entity_poly.pdbx_strand_id
1 'polypeptide(L)'
;MKQFSFFLLLFSVFPYVTNAAEIVSGKAYKINSCFTGGKSLSTPNASLAESADVITWTETNVPAQRWIATNVSGNLFSLTNAYSEKALTESSHRPKAGDKIVQKSNDHDYSQWEFVPVANVAYPDAYYIRFSIQSEGKNLFLELADNTDGSQVKLQTKRTDADSLRQMWTVTAEDILPNRVTPAFRDSVMRGWKARFFNVLKTSTGFWGEAEMMETILDAYETTGKQEYKTMFEEVYEHFVSTPAGWYQPGNGQDWRWNDYNDDIAWAVLATVRAYLMFGQHPNSSINYLNIAKTNYDRMYSRALLPSGMLRWQETTPTNQGTNSCINGPAEIAACYLAIATNDDSYYEKAKNLYALQRQYLYDPATGKVYDSGSWNNNNVFTVGNTWVSTYNQGTFLGAALMLYNHYGTAQYKTDANKIVEWTRNDLCDNVTGVIKVCGNNDDLQGFKGILMRYLRRYVVDLALPDKVEWLQRNALQAYNNRNSQGITWTAWWDKAPESFVYPGGYSFANKPFGCSTVVSAAFNTPLSAGLIIKNAFETIEAENFDYLKGVFVERTDDTTAVVGNIAANYFTAYNHVDFGNEQATGIELLVQGSRQAGRTIEVHLDSPSGQLIGTAEIPSTDANAWVTIASTITNTDGRHHIYLVYQGSGFKIDHFRFTREGSGIENPMASSQIKIYPNPVITDLHVNAPSAGRLSVYNSLGKEIEALNISAGITTLNVTDYSAGLYIVKIITTEGVSSVKFLKK
;
A
#
# COMPACT_ATOMS: atom_id res chain seq x y z
N MET A 1 9.06 18.63 77.07
CA MET A 1 8.18 17.45 77.20
C MET A 1 7.88 16.92 75.80
N LYS A 2 8.70 15.99 75.29
CA LYS A 2 8.44 15.24 74.04
C LYS A 2 9.04 13.86 74.21
N GLN A 3 8.17 12.85 74.28
CA GLN A 3 8.52 11.43 74.31
C GLN A 3 9.01 11.00 72.92
N PHE A 4 10.13 10.27 72.90
CA PHE A 4 10.57 9.53 71.73
C PHE A 4 10.02 8.10 71.85
N SER A 5 9.10 7.73 70.94
CA SER A 5 8.67 6.34 70.76
C SER A 5 9.49 5.70 69.64
N PHE A 6 10.21 4.64 70.00
CA PHE A 6 10.89 3.74 69.09
C PHE A 6 9.83 2.89 68.36
N PHE A 7 9.75 2.96 67.03
CA PHE A 7 8.96 2.02 66.22
C PHE A 7 9.92 1.07 65.50
N LEU A 8 9.87 -0.20 65.89
CA LEU A 8 10.60 -1.30 65.27
C LEU A 8 9.89 -1.65 63.94
N LEU A 9 10.47 -1.28 62.80
CA LEU A 9 9.98 -1.68 61.48
C LEU A 9 10.59 -3.05 61.13
N LEU A 10 9.80 -4.11 61.30
CA LEU A 10 10.09 -5.43 60.72
C LEU A 10 10.00 -5.33 59.19
N PHE A 11 11.15 -5.35 58.51
CA PHE A 11 11.21 -5.59 57.07
C PHE A 11 10.95 -7.08 56.81
N SER A 12 9.71 -7.42 56.46
CA SER A 12 9.41 -8.70 55.82
C SER A 12 9.96 -8.67 54.39
N VAL A 13 11.15 -9.24 54.19
CA VAL A 13 11.69 -9.51 52.86
C VAL A 13 10.89 -10.68 52.27
N PHE A 14 9.84 -10.38 51.51
CA PHE A 14 9.28 -11.36 50.59
C PHE A 14 10.28 -11.54 49.45
N PRO A 15 10.79 -12.75 49.18
CA PRO A 15 11.49 -13.00 47.94
C PRO A 15 10.47 -12.84 46.81
N TYR A 16 10.57 -11.76 46.03
CA TYR A 16 9.91 -11.66 44.73
C TYR A 16 10.55 -12.72 43.82
N VAL A 17 9.96 -13.91 43.79
CA VAL A 17 10.21 -14.86 42.70
C VAL A 17 9.42 -14.33 41.52
N THR A 18 10.09 -13.55 40.66
CA THR A 18 9.54 -13.19 39.34
C THR A 18 9.48 -14.49 38.54
N ASN A 19 8.30 -15.09 38.42
CA ASN A 19 8.09 -16.19 37.48
C ASN A 19 8.10 -15.60 36.06
N ALA A 20 8.94 -16.14 35.19
CA ALA A 20 8.96 -15.76 33.77
C ALA A 20 7.58 -16.02 33.14
N ALA A 21 7.14 -15.12 32.25
CA ALA A 21 5.80 -15.15 31.68
C ALA A 21 5.56 -16.36 30.75
N GLU A 22 4.48 -17.11 30.96
CA GLU A 22 4.14 -18.32 30.20
C GLU A 22 4.11 -18.07 28.67
N ILE A 23 4.58 -19.07 27.91
CA ILE A 23 4.54 -19.06 26.45
C ILE A 23 3.15 -19.48 25.96
N VAL A 24 2.54 -18.63 25.15
CA VAL A 24 1.16 -18.74 24.66
C VAL A 24 1.20 -19.18 23.20
N SER A 25 0.49 -20.27 22.89
CA SER A 25 0.33 -20.75 21.52
C SER A 25 -0.37 -19.71 20.64
N GLY A 26 0.14 -19.51 19.43
CA GLY A 26 -0.36 -18.54 18.45
C GLY A 26 0.17 -17.11 18.65
N LYS A 27 0.97 -16.83 19.68
CA LYS A 27 1.60 -15.50 19.86
C LYS A 27 2.94 -15.40 19.15
N ALA A 28 3.27 -14.20 18.68
CA ALA A 28 4.59 -13.87 18.16
C ALA A 28 5.53 -13.48 19.31
N TYR A 29 6.79 -13.88 19.18
CA TYR A 29 7.83 -13.62 20.15
C TYR A 29 9.03 -12.95 19.52
N LYS A 30 9.52 -11.92 20.22
CA LYS A 30 10.87 -11.37 20.04
C LYS A 30 11.81 -12.15 20.96
N ILE A 31 12.86 -12.75 20.38
CA ILE A 31 13.81 -13.63 21.08
C ILE A 31 15.20 -13.00 21.01
N ASN A 32 15.60 -12.31 22.08
CA ASN A 32 16.86 -11.56 22.14
C ASN A 32 17.89 -12.26 23.02
N SER A 33 19.17 -12.24 22.63
CA SER A 33 20.23 -12.81 23.45
C SER A 33 20.51 -11.97 24.69
N CYS A 34 20.55 -12.59 25.88
CA CYS A 34 20.94 -11.91 27.13
C CYS A 34 22.43 -11.57 27.18
N PHE A 35 23.27 -12.20 26.35
CA PHE A 35 24.70 -11.92 26.27
C PHE A 35 25.00 -10.51 25.76
N THR A 36 24.11 -9.95 24.92
CA THR A 36 24.29 -8.63 24.28
C THR A 36 23.11 -7.68 24.45
N GLY A 37 21.91 -8.20 24.76
CA GLY A 37 20.65 -7.44 24.94
C GLY A 37 20.03 -6.88 23.65
N GLY A 38 20.86 -6.56 22.64
CA GLY A 38 20.44 -5.90 21.40
C GLY A 38 20.37 -6.79 20.15
N LYS A 39 20.72 -8.07 20.24
CA LYS A 39 20.73 -9.01 19.11
C LYS A 39 19.54 -9.98 19.19
N SER A 40 18.74 -10.02 18.14
CA SER A 40 17.50 -10.78 17.99
C SER A 40 17.69 -11.99 17.07
N LEU A 41 17.01 -13.08 17.39
CA LEU A 41 17.00 -14.30 16.58
C LEU A 41 16.38 -14.01 15.20
N SER A 42 17.15 -14.26 14.15
CA SER A 42 16.85 -13.80 12.79
C SER A 42 17.36 -14.80 11.76
N THR A 43 17.03 -14.54 10.50
CA THR A 43 17.61 -15.23 9.33
C THR A 43 18.55 -14.26 8.61
N PRO A 44 19.67 -14.72 8.01
CA PRO A 44 20.53 -13.89 7.18
C PRO A 44 19.71 -13.25 6.07
N ASN A 45 19.86 -11.93 5.88
CA ASN A 45 19.27 -11.23 4.75
C ASN A 45 17.76 -11.44 4.55
N ALA A 46 17.03 -11.68 5.66
CA ALA A 46 15.62 -12.06 5.62
C ALA A 46 15.36 -13.20 4.61
N SER A 47 16.19 -14.23 4.64
CA SER A 47 16.13 -15.32 3.67
C SER A 47 14.79 -16.05 3.70
N LEU A 48 14.29 -16.34 2.50
CA LEU A 48 13.11 -17.18 2.26
C LEU A 48 13.51 -18.61 1.85
N ALA A 49 14.80 -18.97 1.86
CA ALA A 49 15.27 -20.27 1.40
C ALA A 49 15.00 -21.39 2.41
N GLU A 50 14.83 -22.63 1.93
CA GLU A 50 14.88 -23.81 2.79
C GLU A 50 16.29 -24.00 3.35
N SER A 51 16.37 -24.49 4.58
CA SER A 51 17.63 -24.77 5.30
C SER A 51 18.56 -23.55 5.40
N ALA A 52 18.03 -22.33 5.35
CA ALA A 52 18.81 -21.14 5.62
C ALA A 52 19.23 -21.11 7.09
N ASP A 53 20.49 -20.76 7.37
CA ASP A 53 21.02 -20.62 8.72
C ASP A 53 20.13 -19.68 9.56
N VAL A 54 20.07 -19.92 10.87
CA VAL A 54 19.52 -19.00 11.85
C VAL A 54 20.66 -18.34 12.62
N ILE A 55 20.58 -17.03 12.67
CA ILE A 55 21.61 -16.14 13.20
C ILE A 55 21.00 -15.22 14.24
N THR A 56 21.83 -14.35 14.81
CA THR A 56 21.35 -13.14 15.45
C THR A 56 21.78 -11.89 14.70
N TRP A 57 20.93 -10.87 14.76
CA TRP A 57 21.20 -9.55 14.19
C TRP A 57 20.63 -8.48 15.11
N THR A 58 21.14 -7.25 15.03
CA THR A 58 20.57 -6.06 15.67
C THR A 58 19.05 -6.05 15.48
N GLU A 59 18.31 -5.84 16.57
CA GLU A 59 16.84 -5.78 16.53
C GLU A 59 16.38 -4.57 15.69
N THR A 60 15.49 -4.82 14.72
CA THR A 60 15.00 -3.81 13.75
C THR A 60 13.47 -3.73 13.67
N ASN A 61 12.77 -4.49 14.53
CA ASN A 61 11.32 -4.58 14.62
C ASN A 61 10.64 -4.95 13.29
N VAL A 62 11.02 -6.11 12.75
CA VAL A 62 10.52 -6.63 11.46
C VAL A 62 10.01 -8.07 11.60
N PRO A 63 9.06 -8.51 10.75
CA PRO A 63 8.53 -9.88 10.77
C PRO A 63 9.62 -10.98 10.72
N ALA A 64 10.73 -10.77 9.99
CA ALA A 64 11.82 -11.74 9.89
C ALA A 64 12.56 -11.99 11.22
N GLN A 65 12.32 -11.16 12.24
CA GLN A 65 12.86 -11.27 13.60
C GLN A 65 11.78 -11.66 14.62
N ARG A 66 10.63 -12.15 14.16
CA ARG A 66 9.53 -12.62 15.01
C ARG A 66 9.28 -14.10 14.77
N TRP A 67 9.06 -14.81 15.86
CA TRP A 67 8.83 -16.26 15.86
C TRP A 67 7.48 -16.55 16.51
N ILE A 68 6.57 -17.15 15.76
CA ILE A 68 5.24 -17.54 16.21
C ILE A 68 5.37 -18.88 16.92
N ALA A 69 5.06 -18.92 18.21
CA ALA A 69 5.08 -20.15 18.98
C ALA A 69 3.77 -20.92 18.79
N THR A 70 3.84 -22.17 18.36
CA THR A 70 2.67 -23.07 18.26
C THR A 70 2.89 -24.26 19.19
N ASN A 71 1.99 -24.48 20.15
CA ASN A 71 2.10 -25.61 21.05
C ASN A 71 1.92 -26.92 20.27
N VAL A 72 2.85 -27.85 20.45
CA VAL A 72 2.85 -29.17 19.80
C VAL A 72 2.32 -30.23 20.77
N SER A 73 2.91 -30.31 21.96
CA SER A 73 2.45 -31.16 23.05
C SER A 73 3.07 -30.75 24.38
N GLY A 74 2.31 -30.78 25.47
CA GLY A 74 2.82 -30.39 26.80
C GLY A 74 3.48 -29.01 26.77
N ASN A 75 4.76 -28.94 27.13
CA ASN A 75 5.57 -27.71 27.13
C ASN A 75 6.43 -27.53 25.87
N LEU A 76 6.19 -28.33 24.82
CA LEU A 76 6.92 -28.26 23.56
C LEU A 76 6.20 -27.39 22.55
N PHE A 77 6.95 -26.51 21.90
CA PHE A 77 6.48 -25.56 20.91
C PHE A 77 7.28 -25.68 19.62
N SER A 78 6.61 -25.48 18.49
CA SER A 78 7.26 -25.13 17.23
C SER A 78 7.37 -23.61 17.13
N LEU A 79 8.47 -23.12 16.55
CA LEU A 79 8.72 -21.69 16.36
C LEU A 79 8.77 -21.40 14.87
N THR A 80 7.74 -20.75 14.33
CA THR A 80 7.66 -20.40 12.90
C THR A 80 8.04 -18.94 12.70
N ASN A 81 8.99 -18.66 11.80
CA ASN A 81 9.36 -17.29 11.46
C ASN A 81 8.18 -16.56 10.81
N ALA A 82 7.83 -15.36 11.29
CA ALA A 82 6.65 -14.64 10.83
C ALA A 82 6.78 -14.06 9.41
N TYR A 83 7.99 -14.02 8.83
CA TYR A 83 8.21 -13.58 7.46
C TYR A 83 8.24 -14.74 6.46
N SER A 84 9.13 -15.71 6.71
CA SER A 84 9.35 -16.83 5.79
C SER A 84 8.36 -17.98 5.97
N GLU A 85 7.61 -17.97 7.06
CA GLU A 85 6.64 -19.01 7.44
C GLU A 85 7.28 -20.40 7.65
N LYS A 86 8.60 -20.42 7.90
CA LYS A 86 9.39 -21.63 8.13
C LYS A 86 9.71 -21.85 9.59
N ALA A 87 9.79 -23.11 9.98
CA ALA A 87 10.04 -23.51 11.37
C ALA A 87 11.53 -23.49 11.71
N LEU A 88 11.85 -23.02 12.92
CA LEU A 88 13.15 -23.16 13.56
C LEU A 88 13.44 -24.64 13.78
N THR A 89 14.51 -25.13 13.18
CA THR A 89 14.76 -26.57 13.07
C THR A 89 16.25 -26.88 13.16
N GLU A 90 16.59 -28.05 13.68
CA GLU A 90 17.92 -28.62 13.55
C GLU A 90 18.11 -29.23 12.14
N SER A 91 19.29 -29.07 11.56
CA SER A 91 19.59 -29.46 10.18
C SER A 91 19.86 -30.96 9.98
N SER A 92 20.29 -31.66 11.03
CA SER A 92 20.67 -33.06 11.07
C SER A 92 19.52 -33.95 11.55
N HIS A 93 19.59 -35.24 11.22
CA HIS A 93 18.67 -36.25 11.77
C HIS A 93 19.24 -36.89 13.05
N ARG A 94 20.44 -36.47 13.46
CA ARG A 94 21.18 -36.91 14.64
C ARG A 94 21.81 -35.67 15.30
N PRO A 95 21.03 -34.90 16.07
CA PRO A 95 21.48 -33.64 16.65
C PRO A 95 22.63 -33.87 17.62
N LYS A 96 23.63 -32.99 17.60
CA LYS A 96 24.77 -32.99 18.53
C LYS A 96 25.22 -31.56 18.86
N ALA A 97 26.05 -31.45 19.88
CA ALA A 97 26.72 -30.20 20.23
C ALA A 97 27.53 -29.64 19.05
N GLY A 98 27.31 -28.36 18.75
CA GLY A 98 27.94 -27.64 17.65
C GLY A 98 27.10 -27.57 16.37
N ASP A 99 26.02 -28.34 16.26
CA ASP A 99 25.16 -28.31 15.08
C ASP A 99 24.49 -26.95 14.91
N LYS A 100 24.39 -26.51 13.66
CA LYS A 100 23.75 -25.24 13.31
C LYS A 100 22.23 -25.36 13.35
N ILE A 101 21.59 -24.24 13.65
CA ILE A 101 20.15 -24.11 13.52
C ILE A 101 19.80 -23.49 12.18
N VAL A 102 18.74 -24.00 11.57
CA VAL A 102 18.23 -23.53 10.29
C VAL A 102 16.73 -23.25 10.37
N GLN A 103 16.20 -22.60 9.35
CA GLN A 103 14.77 -22.56 9.08
C GLN A 103 14.42 -23.48 7.90
N LYS A 104 13.36 -24.28 8.03
CA LYS A 104 12.86 -25.12 6.94
C LYS A 104 11.36 -25.43 7.14
N SER A 105 10.75 -26.08 6.16
CA SER A 105 9.39 -26.65 6.31
C SER A 105 9.30 -27.49 7.60
N ASN A 106 8.21 -27.34 8.37
CA ASN A 106 8.09 -27.93 9.70
C ASN A 106 8.24 -29.45 9.65
N ASP A 107 9.28 -29.97 10.31
CA ASP A 107 9.69 -31.36 10.30
C ASP A 107 9.28 -32.06 11.60
N HIS A 108 8.20 -31.57 12.22
CA HIS A 108 7.59 -32.00 13.48
C HIS A 108 8.60 -32.37 14.57
N ASP A 109 9.17 -33.58 14.55
CA ASP A 109 10.13 -34.11 15.52
C ASP A 109 11.39 -33.23 15.69
N TYR A 110 11.88 -32.62 14.61
CA TYR A 110 13.13 -31.82 14.64
C TYR A 110 12.90 -30.32 14.79
N SER A 111 11.65 -29.88 14.98
CA SER A 111 11.25 -28.48 15.07
C SER A 111 10.56 -28.16 16.41
N GLN A 112 10.86 -28.92 17.47
CA GLN A 112 10.24 -28.76 18.79
C GLN A 112 11.22 -28.23 19.84
N TRP A 113 10.75 -27.24 20.58
CA TRP A 113 11.53 -26.47 21.52
C TRP A 113 10.79 -26.33 22.83
N GLU A 114 11.52 -26.36 23.92
CA GLU A 114 11.01 -26.10 25.25
C GLU A 114 11.64 -24.84 25.82
N PHE A 115 10.79 -23.97 26.38
CA PHE A 115 11.21 -22.76 27.06
C PHE A 115 11.39 -23.05 28.54
N VAL A 116 12.64 -23.16 28.98
CA VAL A 116 12.99 -23.43 30.39
C VAL A 116 13.34 -22.11 31.07
N PRO A 117 12.54 -21.60 32.03
CA PRO A 117 12.83 -20.34 32.72
C PRO A 117 14.21 -20.33 33.38
N VAL A 118 14.91 -19.21 33.28
CA VAL A 118 16.18 -19.00 33.96
C VAL A 118 15.90 -18.46 35.36
N ALA A 119 16.34 -19.18 36.40
CA ALA A 119 16.31 -18.68 37.77
C ALA A 119 17.44 -17.66 38.01
N ASN A 120 17.32 -16.46 37.42
CA ASN A 120 18.29 -15.39 37.56
C ASN A 120 17.58 -14.04 37.75
N VAL A 121 17.77 -13.43 38.92
CA VAL A 121 17.14 -12.14 39.28
C VAL A 121 17.55 -10.97 38.38
N ALA A 122 18.71 -11.04 37.72
CA ALA A 122 19.14 -10.03 36.76
C ALA A 122 18.44 -10.17 35.39
N TYR A 123 17.82 -11.34 35.12
CA TYR A 123 17.15 -11.65 33.87
C TYR A 123 15.82 -12.39 34.13
N PRO A 124 14.83 -11.71 34.74
CA PRO A 124 13.59 -12.34 35.21
C PRO A 124 12.73 -12.97 34.10
N ASP A 125 12.88 -12.48 32.85
CA ASP A 125 12.17 -12.96 31.66
C ASP A 125 13.06 -13.76 30.70
N ALA A 126 14.19 -14.29 31.19
CA ALA A 126 15.08 -15.10 30.39
C ALA A 126 14.70 -16.58 30.40
N TYR A 127 14.97 -17.22 29.26
CA TYR A 127 14.77 -18.63 29.02
C TYR A 127 16.04 -19.28 28.50
N TYR A 128 16.24 -20.54 28.88
CA TYR A 128 17.01 -21.48 28.07
C TYR A 128 16.05 -22.13 27.08
N ILE A 129 16.34 -21.99 25.78
CA ILE A 129 15.55 -22.64 24.72
C ILE A 129 16.19 -24.00 24.47
N ARG A 130 15.52 -25.05 24.95
CA ARG A 130 15.98 -26.45 24.92
C ARG A 130 15.41 -27.16 23.70
N PHE A 131 16.25 -27.89 22.98
CA PHE A 131 15.81 -28.77 21.90
C PHE A 131 15.17 -30.04 22.47
N SER A 132 14.09 -30.53 21.84
CA SER A 132 13.34 -31.69 22.32
C SER A 132 14.15 -32.99 22.34
N ILE A 133 15.11 -33.14 21.41
CA ILE A 133 15.91 -34.35 21.26
C ILE A 133 17.26 -34.18 21.98
N GLN A 134 17.60 -35.18 22.80
CA GLN A 134 18.89 -35.25 23.49
C GLN A 134 19.99 -35.87 22.61
N SER A 135 21.23 -35.44 22.82
CA SER A 135 22.42 -36.08 22.25
C SER A 135 23.19 -36.80 23.36
N GLU A 136 23.40 -38.11 23.22
CA GLU A 136 24.13 -38.92 24.21
C GLU A 136 23.58 -38.76 25.65
N GLY A 137 22.26 -38.66 25.80
CA GLY A 137 21.58 -38.45 27.08
C GLY A 137 21.72 -37.03 27.66
N LYS A 138 22.30 -36.08 26.92
CA LYS A 138 22.45 -34.68 27.33
C LYS A 138 21.45 -33.79 26.60
N ASN A 139 20.86 -32.87 27.36
CA ASN A 139 20.01 -31.80 26.80
C ASN A 139 20.86 -30.82 25.97
N LEU A 140 20.32 -30.40 24.83
CA LEU A 140 20.90 -29.39 23.95
C LEU A 140 20.10 -28.09 24.05
N PHE A 141 20.80 -26.97 24.03
CA PHE A 141 20.25 -25.62 24.17
C PHE A 141 20.72 -24.74 23.03
N LEU A 142 19.91 -23.75 22.65
CA LEU A 142 20.33 -22.70 21.72
C LEU A 142 21.44 -21.86 22.34
N GLU A 143 22.56 -21.75 21.63
CA GLU A 143 23.73 -20.97 22.02
C GLU A 143 24.14 -20.01 20.91
N LEU A 144 24.38 -18.76 21.28
CA LEU A 144 24.94 -17.73 20.41
C LEU A 144 26.49 -17.83 20.33
N ALA A 145 27.03 -17.86 19.11
CA ALA A 145 28.47 -18.03 18.89
C ALA A 145 29.33 -16.81 19.27
N ASP A 146 28.90 -15.58 19.02
CA ASP A 146 29.58 -14.32 19.38
C ASP A 146 28.58 -13.13 19.40
N ASN A 147 29.07 -11.89 19.53
CA ASN A 147 28.23 -10.70 19.66
C ASN A 147 28.10 -9.84 18.38
N THR A 148 28.50 -10.37 17.22
CA THR A 148 28.48 -9.63 15.95
C THR A 148 27.17 -9.81 15.19
N ASP A 149 26.85 -8.89 14.28
CA ASP A 149 25.72 -9.08 13.36
C ASP A 149 26.02 -10.23 12.39
N GLY A 150 25.08 -11.16 12.25
CA GLY A 150 25.29 -12.37 11.45
C GLY A 150 25.80 -13.56 12.26
N SER A 151 25.99 -13.40 13.58
CA SER A 151 26.52 -14.45 14.43
C SER A 151 25.62 -15.68 14.45
N GLN A 152 26.23 -16.85 14.30
CA GLN A 152 25.54 -18.14 14.18
C GLN A 152 24.89 -18.56 15.50
N VAL A 153 23.73 -19.20 15.39
CA VAL A 153 23.07 -19.89 16.50
C VAL A 153 23.22 -21.39 16.31
N LYS A 154 23.64 -22.08 17.36
CA LYS A 154 23.96 -23.51 17.34
C LYS A 154 23.36 -24.23 18.54
N LEU A 155 23.28 -25.55 18.46
CA LEU A 155 23.03 -26.40 19.62
C LEU A 155 24.29 -26.55 20.46
N GLN A 156 24.12 -26.50 21.78
CA GLN A 156 25.21 -26.81 22.70
C GLN A 156 24.68 -27.45 23.98
N THR A 157 25.51 -28.29 24.59
CA THR A 157 25.27 -28.78 25.96
C THR A 157 25.25 -27.65 26.97
N LYS A 158 24.59 -27.87 28.11
CA LYS A 158 24.42 -26.85 29.14
C LYS A 158 25.76 -26.28 29.62
N ARG A 159 25.92 -24.95 29.56
CA ARG A 159 27.07 -24.25 30.15
C ARG A 159 26.79 -23.82 31.59
N THR A 160 27.84 -23.88 32.40
CA THR A 160 27.85 -23.46 33.82
C THR A 160 28.95 -22.44 34.12
N ASP A 161 29.68 -22.02 33.09
CA ASP A 161 30.76 -21.04 33.17
C ASP A 161 30.26 -19.62 32.84
N ALA A 162 31.18 -18.66 32.77
CA ALA A 162 30.87 -17.26 32.49
C ALA A 162 30.16 -17.05 31.14
N ASP A 163 30.33 -17.97 30.19
CA ASP A 163 29.70 -17.93 28.88
C ASP A 163 28.26 -18.50 28.88
N SER A 164 27.74 -18.94 30.02
CA SER A 164 26.35 -19.40 30.15
C SER A 164 25.30 -18.36 29.72
N LEU A 165 25.65 -17.06 29.74
CA LEU A 165 24.83 -15.98 29.18
C LEU A 165 24.55 -16.14 27.68
N ARG A 166 25.41 -16.82 26.93
CA ARG A 166 25.23 -17.10 25.49
C ARG A 166 24.08 -18.07 25.22
N GLN A 167 23.61 -18.79 26.24
CA GLN A 167 22.49 -19.71 26.17
C GLN A 167 21.18 -19.10 26.73
N MET A 168 21.23 -17.87 27.22
CA MET A 168 20.08 -17.18 27.82
C MET A 168 19.43 -16.24 26.81
N TRP A 169 18.11 -16.30 26.71
CA TRP A 169 17.31 -15.55 25.75
C TRP A 169 16.16 -14.84 26.46
N THR A 170 16.05 -13.51 26.29
CA THR A 170 14.84 -12.77 26.66
C THR A 170 13.76 -13.07 25.62
N VAL A 171 12.61 -13.56 26.07
CA VAL A 171 11.50 -13.95 25.21
C VAL A 171 10.31 -13.07 25.53
N THR A 172 10.03 -12.11 24.66
CA THR A 172 8.97 -11.11 24.87
C THR A 172 7.84 -11.35 23.89
N ALA A 173 6.63 -11.55 24.41
CA ALA A 173 5.42 -11.65 23.59
C ALA A 173 5.10 -10.29 22.96
N GLU A 174 4.77 -10.30 21.67
CA GLU A 174 4.33 -9.15 20.90
C GLU A 174 3.12 -9.53 20.03
N ASP A 175 2.41 -8.53 19.52
CA ASP A 175 1.41 -8.77 18.48
C ASP A 175 2.10 -9.21 17.18
N ILE A 176 1.41 -10.05 16.41
CA ILE A 176 1.92 -10.54 15.13
C ILE A 176 2.05 -9.35 14.20
N LEU A 177 3.29 -9.00 13.86
CA LEU A 177 3.55 -8.00 12.83
C LEU A 177 2.97 -8.49 11.50
N PRO A 178 2.18 -7.68 10.78
CA PRO A 178 1.62 -8.09 9.50
C PRO A 178 2.70 -8.50 8.49
N ASN A 179 2.57 -9.69 7.91
CA ASN A 179 3.38 -10.14 6.77
C ASN A 179 2.81 -9.63 5.43
N ARG A 180 2.41 -8.36 5.40
CA ARG A 180 1.81 -7.67 4.23
C ARG A 180 2.08 -6.18 4.34
N VAL A 181 1.92 -5.46 3.23
CA VAL A 181 2.00 -3.99 3.24
C VAL A 181 0.75 -3.42 3.93
N THR A 182 0.94 -2.57 4.94
CA THR A 182 -0.12 -1.83 5.65
C THR A 182 0.18 -0.32 5.69
N PRO A 183 -0.78 0.54 6.07
CA PRO A 183 -0.50 1.96 6.31
C PRO A 183 0.64 2.17 7.33
N ALA A 184 0.63 1.50 8.49
CA ALA A 184 1.70 1.58 9.49
C ALA A 184 3.06 1.12 8.95
N PHE A 185 3.09 0.09 8.08
CA PHE A 185 4.30 -0.32 7.38
C PHE A 185 4.85 0.81 6.50
N ARG A 186 4.01 1.44 5.68
CA ARG A 186 4.39 2.57 4.82
C ARG A 186 4.94 3.74 5.64
N ASP A 187 4.28 4.04 6.76
CA ASP A 187 4.70 5.08 7.70
C ASP A 187 6.06 4.78 8.33
N SER A 188 6.30 3.52 8.71
CA SER A 188 7.57 3.07 9.25
C SER A 188 8.71 3.25 8.24
N VAL A 189 8.49 2.90 6.98
CA VAL A 189 9.44 3.07 5.87
C VAL A 189 9.75 4.54 5.62
N MET A 190 8.72 5.37 5.45
CA MET A 190 8.90 6.80 5.21
C MET A 190 9.58 7.50 6.38
N ARG A 191 9.22 7.16 7.62
CA ARG A 191 9.81 7.78 8.83
C ARG A 191 11.32 7.57 8.88
N GLY A 192 11.81 6.36 8.60
CA GLY A 192 13.24 6.07 8.54
C GLY A 192 13.94 6.93 7.50
N TRP A 193 13.48 6.86 6.25
CA TRP A 193 14.07 7.62 5.15
C TRP A 193 14.04 9.14 5.40
N LYS A 194 12.88 9.67 5.81
CA LYS A 194 12.68 11.09 6.09
C LYS A 194 13.63 11.59 7.18
N ALA A 195 13.70 10.88 8.31
CA ALA A 195 14.52 11.29 9.45
C ALA A 195 16.00 11.49 9.10
N ARG A 196 16.51 10.71 8.15
CA ARG A 196 17.91 10.77 7.72
C ARG A 196 18.15 11.70 6.54
N PHE A 197 17.30 11.64 5.53
CA PHE A 197 17.62 12.14 4.19
C PHE A 197 16.83 13.37 3.77
N PHE A 198 15.63 13.57 4.32
CA PHE A 198 14.74 14.65 3.85
C PHE A 198 15.35 16.04 3.99
N ASN A 199 16.05 16.31 5.09
CA ASN A 199 16.69 17.62 5.29
C ASN A 199 17.81 17.91 4.28
N VAL A 200 18.49 16.89 3.75
CA VAL A 200 19.51 17.07 2.71
C VAL A 200 18.88 17.59 1.42
N LEU A 201 17.66 17.15 1.09
CA LEU A 201 16.95 17.56 -0.12
C LEU A 201 16.59 19.04 -0.12
N LYS A 202 16.33 19.61 1.07
CA LYS A 202 16.01 21.04 1.24
C LYS A 202 17.17 21.98 0.91
N THR A 203 18.37 21.44 0.76
CA THR A 203 19.58 22.20 0.41
C THR A 203 20.37 21.54 -0.71
N SER A 204 19.81 20.52 -1.39
CA SER A 204 20.54 19.77 -2.41
C SER A 204 20.79 20.65 -3.65
N THR A 205 21.93 20.43 -4.31
CA THR A 205 22.27 21.03 -5.60
C THR A 205 22.18 20.01 -6.73
N GLY A 206 21.63 18.82 -6.47
CA GLY A 206 21.39 17.81 -7.48
C GLY A 206 20.17 18.11 -8.35
N PHE A 207 19.95 17.27 -9.36
CA PHE A 207 18.94 17.50 -10.39
C PHE A 207 18.02 16.29 -10.59
N TRP A 208 18.43 15.29 -11.37
CA TRP A 208 17.53 14.20 -11.77
C TRP A 208 17.23 13.22 -10.63
N GLY A 209 18.21 12.91 -9.77
CA GLY A 209 17.98 12.09 -8.57
C GLY A 209 17.02 12.74 -7.59
N GLU A 210 17.10 14.06 -7.43
CA GLU A 210 16.18 14.89 -6.65
C GLU A 210 14.78 14.89 -7.24
N ALA A 211 14.65 14.98 -8.57
CA ALA A 211 13.37 14.83 -9.24
C ALA A 211 12.71 13.49 -8.91
N GLU A 212 13.47 12.39 -8.90
CA GLU A 212 12.93 11.06 -8.56
C GLU A 212 12.60 10.88 -7.08
N MET A 213 13.35 11.53 -6.19
CA MET A 213 13.01 11.58 -4.77
C MET A 213 11.75 12.42 -4.51
N MET A 214 11.56 13.52 -5.25
CA MET A 214 10.32 14.29 -5.26
C MET A 214 9.15 13.44 -5.80
N GLU A 215 9.34 12.68 -6.87
CA GLU A 215 8.34 11.73 -7.38
C GLU A 215 7.99 10.65 -6.34
N THR A 216 8.95 10.18 -5.55
CA THR A 216 8.70 9.22 -4.45
C THR A 216 7.82 9.83 -3.36
N ILE A 217 7.97 11.13 -3.08
CA ILE A 217 7.08 11.87 -2.16
C ILE A 217 5.68 12.02 -2.78
N LEU A 218 5.57 12.26 -4.09
CA LEU A 218 4.30 12.30 -4.80
C LEU A 218 3.61 10.93 -4.81
N ASP A 219 4.33 9.84 -4.99
CA ASP A 219 3.79 8.47 -4.91
C ASP A 219 3.21 8.21 -3.50
N ALA A 220 3.89 8.71 -2.46
CA ALA A 220 3.40 8.62 -1.10
C ALA A 220 2.11 9.42 -0.90
N TYR A 221 2.02 10.63 -1.46
CA TYR A 221 0.78 11.41 -1.43
C TYR A 221 -0.35 10.74 -2.24
N GLU A 222 -0.10 10.36 -3.49
CA GLU A 222 -1.09 9.77 -4.40
C GLU A 222 -1.76 8.52 -3.83
N THR A 223 -1.06 7.77 -2.98
CA THR A 223 -1.52 6.49 -2.42
C THR A 223 -2.00 6.57 -0.98
N THR A 224 -1.95 7.75 -0.36
CA THR A 224 -2.36 7.93 1.04
C THR A 224 -3.16 9.19 1.32
N GLY A 225 -3.11 10.21 0.47
CA GLY A 225 -3.70 11.53 0.71
C GLY A 225 -3.14 12.24 1.96
N LYS A 226 -1.97 11.86 2.47
CA LYS A 226 -1.43 12.51 3.68
C LYS A 226 -0.88 13.90 3.38
N GLN A 227 -1.40 14.90 4.08
CA GLN A 227 -0.95 16.30 3.97
C GLN A 227 0.56 16.45 4.18
N GLU A 228 1.16 15.63 5.06
CA GLU A 228 2.60 15.64 5.32
C GLU A 228 3.42 15.52 4.03
N TYR A 229 3.02 14.66 3.09
CA TYR A 229 3.77 14.44 1.85
C TYR A 229 3.62 15.59 0.87
N LYS A 230 2.45 16.25 0.84
CA LYS A 230 2.29 17.51 0.11
C LYS A 230 3.24 18.58 0.66
N THR A 231 3.26 18.78 1.98
CA THR A 231 4.18 19.73 2.62
C THR A 231 5.64 19.38 2.35
N MET A 232 6.01 18.10 2.45
CA MET A 232 7.38 17.65 2.13
C MET A 232 7.78 17.97 0.70
N PHE A 233 6.88 17.74 -0.26
CA PHE A 233 7.14 18.05 -1.67
C PHE A 233 7.31 19.55 -1.87
N GLU A 234 6.39 20.38 -1.36
CA GLU A 234 6.42 21.83 -1.50
C GLU A 234 7.73 22.44 -0.94
N GLU A 235 8.17 21.99 0.24
CA GLU A 235 9.43 22.44 0.84
C GLU A 235 10.66 22.11 -0.01
N VAL A 236 10.76 20.90 -0.56
CA VAL A 236 11.89 20.49 -1.39
C VAL A 236 11.82 21.15 -2.77
N TYR A 237 10.62 21.27 -3.33
CA TYR A 237 10.41 21.86 -4.64
C TYR A 237 10.74 23.36 -4.64
N GLU A 238 10.35 24.09 -3.59
CA GLU A 238 10.67 25.51 -3.44
C GLU A 238 12.19 25.75 -3.48
N HIS A 239 12.97 24.90 -2.80
CA HIS A 239 14.43 24.94 -2.92
C HIS A 239 14.90 24.52 -4.32
N PHE A 240 14.35 23.44 -4.88
CA PHE A 240 14.73 22.92 -6.20
C PHE A 240 14.59 23.96 -7.31
N VAL A 241 13.58 24.83 -7.27
CA VAL A 241 13.37 25.89 -8.28
C VAL A 241 13.87 27.28 -7.87
N SER A 242 14.55 27.38 -6.72
CA SER A 242 15.10 28.63 -6.23
C SER A 242 16.23 29.18 -7.12
N THR A 243 16.62 30.43 -6.89
CA THR A 243 17.63 31.16 -7.68
C THR A 243 18.66 31.81 -6.76
N PRO A 244 19.90 32.09 -7.24
CA PRO A 244 20.46 31.85 -8.59
C PRO A 244 20.68 30.38 -9.04
N ALA A 245 20.32 30.05 -10.29
CA ALA A 245 20.39 28.71 -10.87
C ALA A 245 21.78 28.28 -11.37
N GLY A 246 22.03 26.96 -11.45
CA GLY A 246 23.21 26.39 -12.10
C GLY A 246 24.50 26.58 -11.29
N TRP A 247 25.60 26.93 -11.96
CA TRP A 247 26.94 26.94 -11.34
C TRP A 247 27.19 28.04 -10.29
N TYR A 248 26.22 28.92 -9.98
CA TYR A 248 26.38 29.93 -8.91
C TYR A 248 25.09 30.24 -8.08
N GLN A 249 24.78 29.52 -6.99
CA GLN A 249 23.81 28.41 -6.81
C GLN A 249 22.84 28.83 -5.66
N PRO A 250 21.51 28.64 -5.70
CA PRO A 250 20.77 27.52 -5.14
C PRO A 250 19.71 26.96 -6.11
N GLY A 251 19.23 25.76 -5.79
CA GLY A 251 18.26 25.01 -6.58
C GLY A 251 18.75 24.74 -8.01
N ASN A 252 17.88 24.98 -8.97
CA ASN A 252 18.12 24.81 -10.40
C ASN A 252 17.45 25.94 -11.21
N GLY A 253 16.85 26.94 -10.53
CA GLY A 253 15.95 27.92 -11.13
C GLY A 253 14.68 27.32 -11.70
N GLN A 254 13.90 28.16 -12.37
CA GLN A 254 12.68 27.76 -13.09
C GLN A 254 12.92 27.53 -14.59
N ASP A 255 14.11 27.86 -15.11
CA ASP A 255 14.50 27.66 -16.50
C ASP A 255 15.71 26.73 -16.56
N TRP A 256 15.50 25.50 -17.03
CA TRP A 256 16.49 24.44 -16.94
C TRP A 256 17.32 24.26 -18.22
N ARG A 257 17.18 25.18 -19.20
CA ARG A 257 17.93 25.12 -20.47
C ARG A 257 19.45 25.17 -20.31
N TRP A 258 19.95 25.59 -19.16
CA TRP A 258 21.37 25.58 -18.86
C TRP A 258 21.92 24.17 -18.62
N ASN A 259 21.07 23.18 -18.31
CA ASN A 259 21.47 21.79 -18.17
C ASN A 259 21.58 21.15 -19.57
N ASP A 260 22.73 20.55 -19.88
CA ASP A 260 22.99 19.89 -21.17
C ASP A 260 22.31 18.52 -21.28
N TYR A 261 21.90 17.93 -20.16
CA TYR A 261 21.21 16.64 -20.09
C TYR A 261 19.70 16.86 -20.24
N ASN A 262 19.12 16.34 -21.33
CA ASN A 262 17.71 16.51 -21.61
C ASN A 262 16.83 15.61 -20.73
N ASP A 263 17.34 14.45 -20.32
CA ASP A 263 16.65 13.51 -19.45
C ASP A 263 16.47 14.09 -18.05
N ASP A 264 17.48 14.76 -17.50
CA ASP A 264 17.36 15.54 -16.26
C ASP A 264 16.12 16.46 -16.29
N ILE A 265 15.95 17.20 -17.38
CA ILE A 265 14.79 18.08 -17.58
C ILE A 265 13.49 17.28 -17.67
N ALA A 266 13.47 16.16 -18.40
CA ALA A 266 12.28 15.32 -18.51
C ALA A 266 11.82 14.79 -17.15
N TRP A 267 12.75 14.33 -16.29
CA TRP A 267 12.46 13.89 -14.92
C TRP A 267 11.92 15.01 -14.04
N ALA A 268 12.51 16.21 -14.10
CA ALA A 268 12.02 17.35 -13.34
C ALA A 268 10.63 17.85 -13.83
N VAL A 269 10.37 17.77 -15.14
CA VAL A 269 9.03 18.05 -15.70
C VAL A 269 8.01 17.08 -15.14
N LEU A 270 8.32 15.78 -15.08
CA LEU A 270 7.42 14.74 -14.54
C LEU A 270 6.96 15.06 -13.12
N ALA A 271 7.92 15.27 -12.21
CA ALA A 271 7.64 15.64 -10.83
C ALA A 271 6.77 16.91 -10.76
N THR A 272 7.09 17.90 -11.58
CA THR A 272 6.38 19.19 -11.59
C THR A 272 4.94 19.07 -12.08
N VAL A 273 4.68 18.36 -13.18
CA VAL A 273 3.32 18.25 -13.73
C VAL A 273 2.44 17.33 -12.87
N ARG A 274 3.01 16.27 -12.27
CA ARG A 274 2.28 15.43 -11.32
C ARG A 274 1.89 16.21 -10.06
N ALA A 275 2.79 17.05 -9.54
CA ALA A 275 2.46 17.94 -8.43
C ALA A 275 1.31 18.91 -8.77
N TYR A 276 1.29 19.48 -9.98
CA TYR A 276 0.16 20.30 -10.43
C TYR A 276 -1.16 19.52 -10.45
N LEU A 277 -1.16 18.30 -11.01
CA LEU A 277 -2.36 17.46 -11.09
C LEU A 277 -2.90 17.10 -9.70
N MET A 278 -2.02 16.91 -8.72
CA MET A 278 -2.37 16.50 -7.36
C MET A 278 -2.72 17.68 -6.44
N PHE A 279 -1.99 18.79 -6.53
CA PHE A 279 -2.05 19.89 -5.55
C PHE A 279 -2.67 21.18 -6.12
N GLY A 280 -2.70 21.33 -7.44
CA GLY A 280 -3.06 22.60 -8.09
C GLY A 280 -1.92 23.60 -8.00
N GLN A 281 -2.12 24.71 -7.29
CA GLN A 281 -1.13 25.79 -7.18
C GLN A 281 -0.20 25.59 -5.98
N HIS A 282 1.06 26.01 -6.13
CA HIS A 282 2.01 26.06 -5.03
C HIS A 282 1.65 27.21 -4.06
N PRO A 283 1.83 27.07 -2.74
CA PRO A 283 1.54 28.13 -1.75
C PRO A 283 2.39 29.39 -1.94
N ASN A 284 3.66 29.24 -2.31
CA ASN A 284 4.47 30.34 -2.83
C ASN A 284 4.00 30.72 -4.25
N SER A 285 3.39 31.90 -4.40
CA SER A 285 2.82 32.39 -5.66
C SER A 285 3.85 32.68 -6.76
N SER A 286 5.16 32.71 -6.45
CA SER A 286 6.21 32.80 -7.49
C SER A 286 6.47 31.46 -8.19
N ILE A 287 5.86 30.38 -7.71
CA ILE A 287 6.01 29.03 -8.26
C ILE A 287 4.69 28.62 -8.91
N ASN A 288 4.71 28.49 -10.23
CA ASN A 288 3.58 27.97 -11.00
C ASN A 288 3.98 26.64 -11.64
N TYR A 289 3.60 25.53 -11.00
CA TYR A 289 3.96 24.19 -11.45
C TYR A 289 3.67 23.96 -12.94
N LEU A 290 2.43 24.23 -13.39
CA LEU A 290 2.03 23.96 -14.76
C LEU A 290 2.87 24.77 -15.77
N ASN A 291 3.08 26.06 -15.49
CA ASN A 291 3.88 26.91 -16.36
C ASN A 291 5.35 26.46 -16.43
N ILE A 292 5.94 26.09 -15.29
CA ILE A 292 7.31 25.59 -15.21
C ILE A 292 7.45 24.27 -15.98
N ALA A 293 6.56 23.29 -15.74
CA ALA A 293 6.56 22.01 -16.44
C ALA A 293 6.41 22.19 -17.95
N LYS A 294 5.37 22.91 -18.39
CA LYS A 294 5.06 23.13 -19.81
C LYS A 294 6.20 23.82 -20.53
N THR A 295 6.71 24.92 -19.96
CA THR A 295 7.76 25.72 -20.58
C THR A 295 9.06 24.93 -20.73
N ASN A 296 9.48 24.20 -19.68
CA ASN A 296 10.70 23.39 -19.74
C ASN A 296 10.53 22.18 -20.67
N TYR A 297 9.37 21.53 -20.69
CA TYR A 297 9.09 20.45 -21.64
C TYR A 297 9.16 20.94 -23.09
N ASP A 298 8.44 22.00 -23.45
CA ASP A 298 8.39 22.48 -24.83
C ASP A 298 9.77 22.91 -25.34
N ARG A 299 10.57 23.55 -24.47
CA ARG A 299 11.95 23.96 -24.78
C ARG A 299 12.90 22.77 -24.91
N MET A 300 12.84 21.82 -23.97
CA MET A 300 13.64 20.59 -24.02
C MET A 300 13.28 19.76 -25.25
N TYR A 301 12.00 19.52 -25.50
CA TYR A 301 11.52 18.77 -26.66
C TYR A 301 12.03 19.42 -27.95
N SER A 302 11.88 20.74 -28.09
CA SER A 302 12.31 21.45 -29.29
C SER A 302 13.82 21.39 -29.54
N ARG A 303 14.66 21.41 -28.50
CA ARG A 303 16.13 21.34 -28.67
C ARG A 303 16.63 19.91 -28.85
N ALA A 304 16.01 18.96 -28.15
CA ALA A 304 16.41 17.57 -28.13
C ALA A 304 15.92 16.79 -29.36
N LEU A 305 14.85 17.23 -30.01
CA LEU A 305 14.25 16.51 -31.15
C LEU A 305 15.26 16.38 -32.31
N LEU A 306 15.67 15.15 -32.57
CA LEU A 306 16.51 14.81 -33.71
C LEU A 306 15.68 14.85 -35.01
N PRO A 307 16.31 15.08 -36.17
CA PRO A 307 15.62 14.96 -37.47
C PRO A 307 14.96 13.59 -37.70
N SER A 308 15.45 12.54 -37.02
CA SER A 308 14.90 11.19 -37.03
C SER A 308 13.66 11.01 -36.14
N GLY A 309 13.32 11.99 -35.30
CA GLY A 309 12.09 12.05 -34.51
C GLY A 309 12.21 11.64 -33.04
N MET A 310 13.30 10.99 -32.61
CA MET A 310 13.55 10.72 -31.18
C MET A 310 14.32 11.86 -30.50
N LEU A 311 14.36 11.83 -29.18
CA LEU A 311 15.06 12.85 -28.39
C LEU A 311 16.52 12.50 -28.16
N ARG A 312 17.39 13.49 -28.36
CA ARG A 312 18.80 13.45 -28.01
C ARG A 312 18.96 13.46 -26.50
N TRP A 313 19.87 12.62 -26.00
CA TRP A 313 20.14 12.55 -24.56
C TRP A 313 20.87 13.80 -24.02
N GLN A 314 21.98 14.19 -24.63
CA GLN A 314 22.82 15.29 -24.18
C GLN A 314 23.17 16.22 -25.35
N GLU A 315 23.27 17.53 -25.12
CA GLU A 315 23.55 18.55 -26.16
C GLU A 315 25.03 18.62 -26.64
N THR A 316 25.90 17.71 -26.19
CA THR A 316 27.33 17.75 -26.53
C THR A 316 27.64 17.10 -27.88
N THR A 317 28.61 17.65 -28.63
CA THR A 317 28.96 17.23 -30.01
C THR A 317 29.16 15.72 -30.24
N PRO A 318 29.76 14.93 -29.33
CA PRO A 318 29.92 13.48 -29.53
C PRO A 318 28.60 12.68 -29.44
N THR A 319 27.57 13.22 -28.78
CA THR A 319 26.28 12.55 -28.52
C THR A 319 25.14 13.12 -29.38
N ASN A 320 25.43 14.07 -30.28
CA ASN A 320 24.41 14.82 -31.03
C ASN A 320 23.58 14.02 -32.06
N GLN A 321 23.92 12.76 -32.31
CA GLN A 321 23.11 11.81 -33.10
C GLN A 321 22.68 10.58 -32.28
N GLY A 322 22.97 10.57 -30.98
CA GLY A 322 22.60 9.51 -30.05
C GLY A 322 21.25 9.77 -29.38
N THR A 323 20.59 8.69 -28.99
CA THR A 323 19.33 8.70 -28.25
C THR A 323 19.30 7.57 -27.25
N ASN A 324 18.59 7.78 -26.15
CA ASN A 324 18.56 6.87 -25.02
C ASN A 324 17.11 6.65 -24.56
N SER A 325 16.86 5.50 -23.97
CA SER A 325 15.58 5.23 -23.35
C SER A 325 15.32 6.11 -22.12
N CYS A 326 16.39 6.58 -21.46
CA CYS A 326 16.31 7.45 -20.28
C CYS A 326 15.78 8.86 -20.58
N ILE A 327 15.79 9.32 -21.82
CA ILE A 327 15.15 10.59 -22.23
C ILE A 327 13.77 10.33 -22.83
N ASN A 328 13.64 9.40 -23.77
CA ASN A 328 12.38 9.21 -24.50
C ASN A 328 11.25 8.73 -23.58
N GLY A 329 11.48 7.70 -22.75
CA GLY A 329 10.45 7.16 -21.85
C GLY A 329 9.89 8.21 -20.88
N PRO A 330 10.72 8.93 -20.12
CA PRO A 330 10.26 10.02 -19.25
C PRO A 330 9.55 11.15 -20.00
N ALA A 331 10.05 11.53 -21.19
CA ALA A 331 9.43 12.57 -22.00
C ALA A 331 8.05 12.16 -22.55
N GLU A 332 7.86 10.89 -22.90
CA GLU A 332 6.57 10.33 -23.31
C GLU A 332 5.55 10.42 -22.17
N ILE A 333 5.95 10.01 -20.96
CA ILE A 333 5.10 10.07 -19.77
C ILE A 333 4.79 11.52 -19.39
N ALA A 334 5.79 12.41 -19.46
CA ALA A 334 5.64 13.84 -19.15
C ALA A 334 4.64 14.49 -20.10
N ALA A 335 4.71 14.15 -21.39
CA ALA A 335 3.77 14.62 -22.38
C ALA A 335 2.35 14.12 -22.08
N CYS A 336 2.17 12.85 -21.72
CA CYS A 336 0.86 12.32 -21.34
C CYS A 336 0.27 13.07 -20.13
N TYR A 337 1.06 13.35 -19.10
CA TYR A 337 0.59 14.16 -17.96
C TYR A 337 0.32 15.62 -18.32
N LEU A 338 1.13 16.23 -19.19
CA LEU A 338 0.87 17.58 -19.70
C LEU A 338 -0.42 17.64 -20.52
N ALA A 339 -0.70 16.62 -21.34
CA ALA A 339 -1.95 16.52 -22.08
C ALA A 339 -3.15 16.52 -21.11
N ILE A 340 -3.10 15.72 -20.04
CA ILE A 340 -4.12 15.68 -18.99
C ILE A 340 -4.25 17.04 -18.30
N ALA A 341 -3.12 17.66 -17.92
CA ALA A 341 -3.10 18.91 -17.17
C ALA A 341 -3.60 20.12 -17.97
N THR A 342 -3.43 20.10 -19.30
CA THR A 342 -3.74 21.23 -20.19
C THR A 342 -4.96 20.99 -21.06
N ASN A 343 -5.44 19.75 -21.14
CA ASN A 343 -6.44 19.30 -22.10
C ASN A 343 -6.03 19.60 -23.57
N ASP A 344 -4.74 19.39 -23.87
CA ASP A 344 -4.12 19.59 -25.20
C ASP A 344 -3.56 18.27 -25.72
N ASP A 345 -4.28 17.65 -26.66
CA ASP A 345 -3.94 16.36 -27.27
C ASP A 345 -2.63 16.40 -28.08
N SER A 346 -2.09 17.57 -28.43
CA SER A 346 -0.81 17.65 -29.13
C SER A 346 0.34 17.02 -28.33
N TYR A 347 0.24 17.00 -27.00
CA TYR A 347 1.18 16.29 -26.14
C TYR A 347 1.02 14.77 -26.22
N TYR A 348 -0.21 14.24 -26.32
CA TYR A 348 -0.43 12.81 -26.56
C TYR A 348 0.14 12.37 -27.92
N GLU A 349 0.04 13.21 -28.95
CA GLU A 349 0.64 12.90 -30.25
C GLU A 349 2.18 12.94 -30.20
N LYS A 350 2.79 13.86 -29.43
CA LYS A 350 4.24 13.82 -29.16
C LYS A 350 4.65 12.51 -28.49
N ALA A 351 3.95 12.09 -27.44
CA ALA A 351 4.22 10.83 -26.74
C ALA A 351 4.10 9.62 -27.67
N LYS A 352 3.01 9.55 -28.44
CA LYS A 352 2.74 8.46 -29.39
C LYS A 352 3.81 8.35 -30.48
N ASN A 353 4.29 9.48 -31.01
CA ASN A 353 5.33 9.50 -32.02
C ASN A 353 6.69 9.05 -31.47
N LEU A 354 7.08 9.52 -30.28
CA LEU A 354 8.28 9.07 -29.58
C LEU A 354 8.21 7.56 -29.28
N TYR A 355 7.09 7.11 -28.70
CA TYR A 355 6.88 5.71 -28.35
C TYR A 355 6.98 4.80 -29.58
N ALA A 356 6.38 5.19 -30.71
CA ALA A 356 6.43 4.41 -31.94
C ALA A 356 7.87 4.20 -32.44
N LEU A 357 8.71 5.24 -32.37
CA LEU A 357 10.12 5.17 -32.74
C LEU A 357 10.95 4.37 -31.73
N GLN A 358 10.73 4.60 -30.43
CA GLN A 358 11.39 3.81 -29.39
C GLN A 358 11.02 2.33 -29.50
N ARG A 359 9.75 2.02 -29.78
CA ARG A 359 9.25 0.67 -30.05
C ARG A 359 9.96 0.02 -31.25
N GLN A 360 10.23 0.80 -32.29
CA GLN A 360 10.89 0.32 -33.51
C GLN A 360 12.37 0.02 -33.30
N TYR A 361 13.05 0.82 -32.48
CA TYR A 361 14.51 0.87 -32.47
C TYR A 361 15.16 0.45 -31.15
N LEU A 362 14.53 0.71 -30.01
CA LEU A 362 15.05 0.46 -28.67
C LEU A 362 14.19 -0.52 -27.85
N TYR A 363 13.27 -1.23 -28.52
CA TYR A 363 12.44 -2.25 -27.89
C TYR A 363 12.40 -3.50 -28.75
N ASP A 364 12.47 -4.67 -28.10
CA ASP A 364 12.26 -5.96 -28.75
C ASP A 364 10.84 -6.46 -28.44
N PRO A 365 9.90 -6.40 -29.41
CA PRO A 365 8.52 -6.83 -29.20
C PRO A 365 8.35 -8.33 -29.00
N ALA A 366 9.35 -9.15 -29.36
CA ALA A 366 9.28 -10.59 -29.13
C ALA A 366 9.53 -10.92 -27.65
N THR A 367 10.43 -10.19 -27.00
CA THR A 367 10.90 -10.50 -25.64
C THR A 367 10.42 -9.54 -24.58
N GLY A 368 10.13 -8.28 -24.91
CA GLY A 368 9.80 -7.23 -23.95
C GLY A 368 11.00 -6.42 -23.44
N LYS A 369 12.18 -6.59 -24.03
CA LYS A 369 13.40 -5.85 -23.65
C LYS A 369 13.33 -4.41 -24.13
N VAL A 370 13.66 -3.49 -23.25
CA VAL A 370 13.93 -2.08 -23.55
C VAL A 370 15.43 -1.85 -23.47
N TYR A 371 16.04 -1.58 -24.62
CA TYR A 371 17.46 -1.30 -24.75
C TYR A 371 17.80 0.09 -24.27
N ASP A 372 19.05 0.29 -23.85
CA ASP A 372 19.49 1.52 -23.21
C ASP A 372 19.66 2.66 -24.21
N SER A 373 20.39 2.44 -25.30
CA SER A 373 20.74 3.52 -26.23
C SER A 373 21.20 3.06 -27.61
N GLY A 374 21.15 4.00 -28.55
CA GLY A 374 21.65 3.83 -29.92
C GLY A 374 21.88 5.17 -30.60
N SER A 375 22.31 5.13 -31.86
CA SER A 375 22.60 6.34 -32.63
C SER A 375 22.34 6.15 -34.12
N TRP A 376 22.08 7.27 -34.80
CA TRP A 376 22.11 7.32 -36.25
C TRP A 376 23.51 7.60 -36.74
N ASN A 377 23.85 7.03 -37.90
CA ASN A 377 25.02 7.45 -38.66
C ASN A 377 24.65 8.55 -39.68
N ASN A 378 25.67 9.08 -40.37
CA ASN A 378 25.50 10.13 -41.37
C ASN A 378 24.59 9.75 -42.57
N ASN A 379 24.29 8.46 -42.76
CA ASN A 379 23.37 7.96 -43.78
C ASN A 379 21.95 7.69 -43.22
N ASN A 380 21.66 8.19 -42.02
CA ASN A 380 20.39 8.01 -41.31
C ASN A 380 20.02 6.54 -41.02
N VAL A 381 21.02 5.68 -40.83
CA VAL A 381 20.82 4.29 -40.36
C VAL A 381 21.00 4.23 -38.86
N PHE A 382 20.00 3.70 -38.15
CA PHE A 382 20.04 3.51 -36.71
C PHE A 382 20.79 2.23 -36.31
N THR A 383 21.66 2.32 -35.31
CA THR A 383 22.33 1.18 -34.68
C THR A 383 22.08 1.21 -33.18
N VAL A 384 21.62 0.10 -32.61
CA VAL A 384 21.58 -0.07 -31.14
C VAL A 384 23.02 -0.19 -30.65
N GLY A 385 23.44 0.76 -29.81
CA GLY A 385 24.80 0.82 -29.26
C GLY A 385 24.93 0.10 -27.92
N ASN A 386 23.86 0.12 -27.11
CA ASN A 386 23.83 -0.51 -25.79
C ASN A 386 22.52 -1.28 -25.60
N THR A 387 22.63 -2.61 -25.52
CA THR A 387 21.49 -3.52 -25.30
C THR A 387 21.21 -3.81 -23.82
N TRP A 388 21.87 -3.10 -22.91
CA TRP A 388 21.66 -3.28 -21.48
C TRP A 388 20.21 -2.98 -21.10
N VAL A 389 19.62 -3.90 -20.33
CA VAL A 389 18.24 -3.80 -19.84
C VAL A 389 18.26 -3.47 -18.36
N SER A 390 17.47 -2.47 -17.98
CA SER A 390 17.49 -1.87 -16.67
C SER A 390 16.07 -1.66 -16.14
N THR A 391 15.90 -1.65 -14.82
CA THR A 391 14.57 -1.52 -14.22
C THR A 391 13.91 -0.17 -14.56
N TYR A 392 14.68 0.91 -14.65
CA TYR A 392 14.11 2.23 -14.97
C TYR A 392 13.67 2.35 -16.43
N ASN A 393 14.43 1.85 -17.41
CA ASN A 393 14.02 1.87 -18.83
C ASN A 393 12.81 0.96 -19.07
N GLN A 394 12.76 -0.22 -18.44
CA GLN A 394 11.55 -1.05 -18.44
C GLN A 394 10.37 -0.28 -17.83
N GLY A 395 10.59 0.40 -16.70
CA GLY A 395 9.58 1.15 -15.98
C GLY A 395 8.99 2.31 -16.78
N THR A 396 9.82 3.16 -17.39
CA THR A 396 9.34 4.34 -18.13
C THR A 396 8.61 3.95 -19.41
N PHE A 397 9.13 2.98 -20.16
CA PHE A 397 8.46 2.50 -21.36
C PHE A 397 7.14 1.79 -21.03
N LEU A 398 7.07 1.07 -19.89
CA LEU A 398 5.81 0.54 -19.34
C LEU A 398 4.83 1.66 -19.02
N GLY A 399 5.27 2.72 -18.34
CA GLY A 399 4.45 3.88 -18.01
C GLY A 399 3.86 4.56 -19.24
N ALA A 400 4.69 4.79 -20.27
CA ALA A 400 4.25 5.35 -21.54
C ALA A 400 3.22 4.44 -22.24
N ALA A 401 3.49 3.14 -22.31
CA ALA A 401 2.57 2.16 -22.89
C ALA A 401 1.20 2.20 -22.19
N LEU A 402 1.16 2.20 -20.87
CA LEU A 402 -0.09 2.24 -20.09
C LEU A 402 -0.86 3.55 -20.31
N MET A 403 -0.19 4.69 -20.28
CA MET A 403 -0.85 5.99 -20.49
C MET A 403 -1.40 6.13 -21.91
N LEU A 404 -0.66 5.67 -22.92
CA LEU A 404 -1.11 5.64 -24.30
C LEU A 404 -2.25 4.63 -24.52
N TYR A 405 -2.22 3.48 -23.83
CA TYR A 405 -3.33 2.52 -23.83
C TYR A 405 -4.61 3.14 -23.25
N ASN A 406 -4.51 3.79 -22.09
CA ASN A 406 -5.68 4.39 -21.43
C ASN A 406 -6.30 5.52 -22.27
N HIS A 407 -5.50 6.24 -23.07
CA HIS A 407 -6.00 7.30 -23.95
C HIS A 407 -6.52 6.78 -25.31
N TYR A 408 -5.74 5.95 -26.01
CA TYR A 408 -6.08 5.52 -27.39
C TYR A 408 -6.82 4.18 -27.48
N GLY A 409 -6.78 3.35 -26.44
CA GLY A 409 -7.38 2.00 -26.45
C GLY A 409 -6.69 0.97 -27.35
N THR A 410 -5.59 1.34 -28.03
CA THR A 410 -4.90 0.45 -28.98
C THR A 410 -4.28 -0.76 -28.28
N ALA A 411 -4.70 -1.96 -28.66
CA ALA A 411 -4.30 -3.21 -28.01
C ALA A 411 -2.77 -3.46 -27.94
N GLN A 412 -2.01 -2.97 -28.93
CA GLN A 412 -0.55 -3.12 -28.99
C GLN A 412 0.14 -2.55 -27.74
N TYR A 413 -0.30 -1.41 -27.21
CA TYR A 413 0.29 -0.83 -25.99
C TYR A 413 0.14 -1.76 -24.78
N LYS A 414 -1.05 -2.37 -24.63
CA LYS A 414 -1.30 -3.37 -23.57
C LYS A 414 -0.45 -4.64 -23.78
N THR A 415 -0.32 -5.10 -25.02
CA THR A 415 0.57 -6.24 -25.34
C THR A 415 2.02 -5.94 -24.97
N ASP A 416 2.51 -4.76 -25.31
CA ASP A 416 3.88 -4.35 -24.97
C ASP A 416 4.05 -4.21 -23.46
N ALA A 417 3.10 -3.61 -22.74
CA ALA A 417 3.10 -3.54 -21.28
C ALA A 417 3.23 -4.93 -20.62
N ASN A 418 2.44 -5.91 -21.09
CA ASN A 418 2.53 -7.29 -20.62
C ASN A 418 3.90 -7.91 -20.88
N LYS A 419 4.48 -7.70 -22.08
CA LYS A 419 5.80 -8.22 -22.45
C LYS A 419 6.92 -7.60 -21.64
N ILE A 420 6.86 -6.30 -21.38
CA ILE A 420 7.83 -5.59 -20.52
C ILE A 420 7.83 -6.18 -19.11
N VAL A 421 6.65 -6.40 -18.53
CA VAL A 421 6.52 -6.98 -17.18
C VAL A 421 6.94 -8.44 -17.15
N GLU A 422 6.61 -9.23 -18.19
CA GLU A 422 7.08 -10.61 -18.37
C GLU A 422 8.61 -10.68 -18.38
N TRP A 423 9.27 -9.84 -19.18
CA TRP A 423 10.73 -9.74 -19.20
C TRP A 423 11.30 -9.34 -17.83
N THR A 424 10.76 -8.28 -17.23
CA THR A 424 11.17 -7.82 -15.89
C THR A 424 11.07 -8.94 -14.86
N ARG A 425 9.99 -9.73 -14.90
CA ARG A 425 9.77 -10.85 -13.99
C ARG A 425 10.79 -11.97 -14.20
N ASN A 426 11.11 -12.29 -15.44
CA ASN A 426 11.96 -13.43 -15.76
C ASN A 426 13.45 -13.13 -15.62
N ASP A 427 13.87 -11.92 -15.96
CA ASP A 427 15.30 -11.59 -16.07
C ASP A 427 15.80 -10.70 -14.92
N LEU A 428 15.01 -9.70 -14.51
CA LEU A 428 15.41 -8.72 -13.50
C LEU A 428 15.01 -9.11 -12.07
N CYS A 429 14.18 -10.15 -11.92
CA CYS A 429 13.81 -10.71 -10.62
C CYS A 429 14.46 -12.08 -10.39
N ASP A 430 14.50 -12.48 -9.12
CA ASP A 430 14.78 -13.86 -8.73
C ASP A 430 13.61 -14.77 -9.17
N ASN A 431 13.94 -15.93 -9.72
CA ASN A 431 12.97 -16.84 -10.34
C ASN A 431 12.12 -17.61 -9.31
N VAL A 432 12.58 -17.73 -8.07
CA VAL A 432 11.86 -18.43 -6.99
C VAL A 432 10.95 -17.47 -6.25
N THR A 433 11.52 -16.42 -5.68
CA THR A 433 10.82 -15.48 -4.80
C THR A 433 10.11 -14.37 -5.58
N GLY A 434 10.63 -14.02 -6.76
CA GLY A 434 10.11 -12.91 -7.52
C GLY A 434 10.55 -11.52 -7.09
N VAL A 435 11.47 -11.43 -6.12
CA VAL A 435 12.01 -10.15 -5.69
C VAL A 435 13.02 -9.66 -6.72
N ILE A 436 13.00 -8.36 -7.03
CA ILE A 436 13.94 -7.75 -7.98
C ILE A 436 15.38 -7.98 -7.48
N LYS A 437 16.23 -8.59 -8.31
CA LYS A 437 17.60 -9.02 -7.94
C LYS A 437 18.70 -8.05 -8.38
N VAL A 438 18.39 -7.12 -9.27
CA VAL A 438 19.39 -6.17 -9.76
C VAL A 438 19.71 -5.10 -8.71
N CYS A 439 21.00 -4.94 -8.42
CA CYS A 439 21.52 -4.02 -7.41
C CYS A 439 22.57 -3.12 -8.06
N GLY A 440 22.40 -1.80 -7.94
CA GLY A 440 23.38 -0.81 -8.38
C GLY A 440 24.13 -0.23 -7.18
N ASN A 441 25.45 -0.13 -7.29
CA ASN A 441 26.33 0.47 -6.28
C ASN A 441 27.10 1.70 -6.83
N ASN A 442 26.50 2.40 -7.79
CA ASN A 442 26.96 3.70 -8.24
C ASN A 442 25.83 4.73 -8.07
N ASP A 443 26.14 6.00 -8.30
CA ASP A 443 25.26 7.11 -7.93
C ASP A 443 23.96 7.16 -8.74
N ASP A 444 23.93 6.58 -9.95
CA ASP A 444 22.75 6.57 -10.81
C ASP A 444 21.92 5.29 -10.62
N LEU A 445 22.56 4.12 -10.75
CA LEU A 445 21.90 2.82 -10.77
C LEU A 445 21.17 2.49 -9.47
N GLN A 446 21.55 3.13 -8.37
CA GLN A 446 21.02 2.86 -7.03
C GLN A 446 19.51 3.10 -6.91
N GLY A 447 18.92 4.03 -7.67
CA GLY A 447 17.50 4.39 -7.52
C GLY A 447 16.54 3.75 -8.52
N PHE A 448 17.06 3.05 -9.54
CA PHE A 448 16.27 2.61 -10.70
C PHE A 448 15.08 1.70 -10.38
N LYS A 449 15.17 0.89 -9.33
CA LYS A 449 14.03 0.04 -8.90
C LYS A 449 12.83 0.86 -8.41
N GLY A 450 13.07 2.03 -7.84
CA GLY A 450 11.99 2.93 -7.40
C GLY A 450 11.14 3.42 -8.58
N ILE A 451 11.78 3.74 -9.70
CA ILE A 451 11.11 4.14 -10.95
C ILE A 451 10.24 2.99 -11.47
N LEU A 452 10.78 1.76 -11.50
CA LEU A 452 10.02 0.58 -11.92
C LEU A 452 8.77 0.35 -11.05
N MET A 453 8.91 0.43 -9.72
CA MET A 453 7.79 0.17 -8.82
C MET A 453 6.61 1.13 -9.05
N ARG A 454 6.88 2.40 -9.38
CA ARG A 454 5.86 3.40 -9.74
C ARG A 454 5.00 2.97 -10.92
N TYR A 455 5.62 2.47 -11.98
CA TYR A 455 4.88 2.05 -13.17
C TYR A 455 4.34 0.62 -13.07
N LEU A 456 4.93 -0.25 -12.23
CA LEU A 456 4.30 -1.52 -11.86
C LEU A 456 2.98 -1.32 -11.09
N ARG A 457 2.87 -0.28 -10.24
CA ARG A 457 1.60 0.09 -9.63
C ARG A 457 0.54 0.34 -10.70
N ARG A 458 0.86 1.22 -11.66
CA ARG A 458 -0.05 1.55 -12.77
C ARG A 458 -0.40 0.32 -13.59
N TYR A 459 0.56 -0.56 -13.87
CA TYR A 459 0.28 -1.82 -14.57
C TYR A 459 -0.76 -2.67 -13.83
N VAL A 460 -0.65 -2.78 -12.50
CA VAL A 460 -1.58 -3.56 -11.68
C VAL A 460 -2.94 -2.89 -11.55
N VAL A 461 -2.95 -1.57 -11.32
CA VAL A 461 -4.17 -0.78 -11.09
C VAL A 461 -4.91 -0.52 -12.40
N ASP A 462 -4.26 -0.01 -13.45
CA ASP A 462 -4.90 0.42 -14.70
C ASP A 462 -5.39 -0.77 -15.55
N LEU A 463 -4.77 -1.95 -15.41
CA LEU A 463 -5.14 -3.16 -16.16
C LEU A 463 -5.96 -4.17 -15.34
N ALA A 464 -6.39 -3.82 -14.13
CA ALA A 464 -7.17 -4.68 -13.23
C ALA A 464 -6.53 -6.06 -12.95
N LEU A 465 -5.31 -6.09 -12.41
CA LEU A 465 -4.52 -7.33 -12.19
C LEU A 465 -4.35 -7.70 -10.70
N PRO A 466 -5.43 -8.12 -9.98
CA PRO A 466 -5.36 -8.42 -8.54
C PRO A 466 -4.36 -9.52 -8.18
N ASP A 467 -4.10 -10.46 -9.09
CA ASP A 467 -3.16 -11.59 -8.91
C ASP A 467 -1.69 -11.15 -8.84
N LYS A 468 -1.39 -9.90 -9.20
CA LYS A 468 -0.03 -9.34 -9.12
C LYS A 468 0.26 -8.59 -7.83
N VAL A 469 -0.75 -8.31 -7.00
CA VAL A 469 -0.57 -7.54 -5.75
C VAL A 469 0.41 -8.21 -4.80
N GLU A 470 0.30 -9.53 -4.62
CA GLU A 470 1.20 -10.27 -3.73
C GLU A 470 2.66 -10.17 -4.17
N TRP A 471 2.91 -10.18 -5.49
CA TRP A 471 4.27 -10.01 -6.02
C TRP A 471 4.87 -8.64 -5.68
N LEU A 472 4.09 -7.56 -5.82
CA LEU A 472 4.54 -6.22 -5.43
C LEU A 472 4.78 -6.16 -3.91
N GLN A 473 3.89 -6.75 -3.10
CA GLN A 473 4.05 -6.84 -1.64
C GLN A 473 5.31 -7.60 -1.24
N ARG A 474 5.63 -8.69 -1.93
CA ARG A 474 6.85 -9.48 -1.67
C ARG A 474 8.11 -8.62 -1.83
N ASN A 475 8.16 -7.75 -2.84
CA ASN A 475 9.28 -6.84 -3.06
C ASN A 475 9.43 -5.81 -1.93
N ALA A 476 8.34 -5.15 -1.54
CA ALA A 476 8.35 -4.19 -0.45
C ALA A 476 8.72 -4.83 0.89
N LEU A 477 8.16 -6.01 1.19
CA LEU A 477 8.42 -6.75 2.43
C LEU A 477 9.86 -7.24 2.51
N GLN A 478 10.43 -7.77 1.42
CA GLN A 478 11.83 -8.22 1.42
C GLN A 478 12.77 -7.06 1.77
N ALA A 479 12.57 -5.90 1.13
CA ALA A 479 13.32 -4.69 1.42
C ALA A 479 13.14 -4.22 2.88
N TYR A 480 11.90 -4.23 3.39
CA TYR A 480 11.61 -3.79 4.76
C TYR A 480 12.26 -4.69 5.81
N ASN A 481 12.21 -6.01 5.65
CA ASN A 481 12.84 -6.95 6.58
C ASN A 481 14.38 -6.81 6.60
N ASN A 482 14.95 -6.29 5.52
CA ASN A 482 16.37 -6.00 5.37
C ASN A 482 16.78 -4.57 5.78
N ARG A 483 15.96 -3.84 6.54
CA ARG A 483 16.35 -2.54 7.10
C ARG A 483 17.33 -2.65 8.27
N ASN A 484 18.00 -1.54 8.60
CA ASN A 484 18.82 -1.36 9.81
C ASN A 484 18.03 -0.77 10.99
N SER A 485 18.68 -0.56 12.13
CA SER A 485 18.05 -0.03 13.35
C SER A 485 17.50 1.40 13.22
N GLN A 486 17.98 2.17 12.24
CA GLN A 486 17.45 3.50 11.89
C GLN A 486 16.24 3.45 10.94
N GLY A 487 15.77 2.25 10.59
CA GLY A 487 14.69 2.05 9.63
C GLY A 487 15.09 2.33 8.18
N ILE A 488 16.38 2.34 7.86
CA ILE A 488 16.90 2.54 6.50
C ILE A 488 17.15 1.19 5.83
N THR A 489 16.69 1.04 4.59
CA THR A 489 17.07 -0.07 3.71
C THR A 489 17.90 0.48 2.55
N TRP A 490 18.99 -0.20 2.22
CA TRP A 490 19.76 0.07 1.01
C TRP A 490 19.06 -0.51 -0.23
N THR A 491 19.33 0.02 -1.42
CA THR A 491 18.70 -0.46 -2.67
C THR A 491 18.93 -1.95 -2.93
N ALA A 492 19.97 -2.55 -2.38
CA ALA A 492 20.16 -3.99 -2.44
C ALA A 492 19.21 -4.70 -1.48
N TRP A 493 17.95 -4.90 -1.91
CA TRP A 493 16.89 -5.48 -1.07
C TRP A 493 17.17 -6.92 -0.61
N TRP A 494 18.15 -7.58 -1.21
CA TRP A 494 18.63 -8.91 -0.83
C TRP A 494 19.64 -8.92 0.31
N ASP A 495 20.12 -7.77 0.74
CA ASP A 495 21.11 -7.67 1.80
C ASP A 495 20.56 -6.85 2.95
N LYS A 496 20.69 -7.38 4.17
CA LYS A 496 20.32 -6.61 5.35
C LYS A 496 21.24 -5.41 5.47
N ALA A 497 20.65 -4.22 5.52
CA ALA A 497 21.37 -2.97 5.62
C ALA A 497 22.22 -2.97 6.92
N PRO A 498 23.55 -2.81 6.81
CA PRO A 498 24.41 -2.81 7.97
C PRO A 498 24.28 -1.50 8.75
N GLU A 499 24.49 -1.57 10.07
CA GLU A 499 24.50 -0.39 10.95
C GLU A 499 25.65 0.59 10.63
N SER A 500 26.70 0.12 9.94
CA SER A 500 27.82 0.94 9.49
C SER A 500 27.50 1.80 8.25
N PHE A 501 26.38 1.54 7.57
CA PHE A 501 26.06 2.14 6.27
C PHE A 501 27.05 1.82 5.15
N VAL A 502 27.85 0.76 5.29
CA VAL A 502 28.81 0.30 4.28
C VAL A 502 28.36 -1.05 3.72
N TYR A 503 27.87 -1.03 2.48
CA TYR A 503 27.42 -2.21 1.76
C TYR A 503 28.59 -3.18 1.47
N PRO A 504 28.37 -4.51 1.39
CA PRO A 504 29.39 -5.46 0.95
C PRO A 504 30.07 -5.00 -0.35
N GLY A 505 31.41 -4.87 -0.30
CA GLY A 505 32.20 -4.25 -1.37
C GLY A 505 32.66 -2.81 -1.08
N GLY A 506 32.33 -2.26 0.10
CA GLY A 506 32.92 -1.01 0.61
C GLY A 506 32.17 0.27 0.22
N TYR A 507 31.05 0.17 -0.50
CA TYR A 507 30.27 1.33 -0.91
C TYR A 507 29.45 1.90 0.26
N SER A 508 29.68 3.16 0.60
CA SER A 508 28.95 3.85 1.68
C SER A 508 27.64 4.43 1.15
N PHE A 509 26.52 4.03 1.78
CA PHE A 509 25.20 4.58 1.51
C PHE A 509 24.74 5.58 2.57
N ALA A 510 25.65 6.04 3.45
CA ALA A 510 25.34 6.96 4.54
C ALA A 510 24.68 8.27 4.05
N ASN A 511 25.07 8.75 2.85
CA ASN A 511 24.57 9.98 2.22
C ASN A 511 24.01 9.69 0.82
N LYS A 512 23.32 8.57 0.65
CA LYS A 512 22.77 8.13 -0.64
C LYS A 512 21.24 8.06 -0.58
N PRO A 513 20.56 9.23 -0.56
CA PRO A 513 19.13 9.31 -0.33
C PRO A 513 18.32 8.68 -1.47
N PHE A 514 18.81 8.77 -2.71
CA PHE A 514 18.14 8.21 -3.88
C PHE A 514 18.10 6.68 -3.84
N GLY A 515 19.23 6.01 -3.59
CA GLY A 515 19.25 4.55 -3.44
C GLY A 515 18.36 4.05 -2.29
N CYS A 516 18.37 4.75 -1.16
CA CYS A 516 17.53 4.43 0.00
C CYS A 516 16.05 4.77 -0.20
N SER A 517 15.68 5.57 -1.21
CA SER A 517 14.28 5.89 -1.53
C SER A 517 13.56 4.75 -2.26
N THR A 518 14.29 3.76 -2.79
CA THR A 518 13.68 2.65 -3.55
C THR A 518 12.70 1.83 -2.74
N VAL A 519 12.98 1.57 -1.45
CA VAL A 519 12.04 0.89 -0.55
C VAL A 519 10.81 1.76 -0.24
N VAL A 520 10.97 3.09 -0.21
CA VAL A 520 9.86 4.03 -0.05
C VAL A 520 8.95 3.91 -1.26
N SER A 521 9.49 4.04 -2.48
CA SER A 521 8.71 3.81 -3.70
C SER A 521 8.03 2.44 -3.69
N ALA A 522 8.73 1.35 -3.35
CA ALA A 522 8.13 0.02 -3.28
C ALA A 522 6.97 -0.06 -2.27
N ALA A 523 7.11 0.55 -1.09
CA ALA A 523 6.09 0.54 -0.05
C ALA A 523 4.81 1.28 -0.46
N PHE A 524 4.94 2.46 -1.06
CA PHE A 524 3.80 3.29 -1.46
C PHE A 524 3.18 2.85 -2.78
N ASN A 525 3.99 2.38 -3.74
CA ASN A 525 3.51 1.91 -5.04
C ASN A 525 2.95 0.48 -5.05
N THR A 526 2.92 -0.19 -3.89
CA THR A 526 2.31 -1.51 -3.76
C THR A 526 0.89 -1.40 -3.21
N PRO A 527 -0.15 -1.91 -3.89
CA PRO A 527 -1.52 -1.95 -3.37
C PRO A 527 -1.63 -2.72 -2.04
N LEU A 528 -2.52 -2.27 -1.14
CA LEU A 528 -2.67 -2.86 0.21
C LEU A 528 -3.31 -4.25 0.20
N SER A 529 -4.17 -4.54 -0.78
CA SER A 529 -4.73 -5.87 -0.98
C SER A 529 -5.20 -6.07 -2.43
N ALA A 530 -5.35 -7.34 -2.83
CA ALA A 530 -5.91 -7.70 -4.13
C ALA A 530 -7.38 -7.24 -4.30
N GLY A 531 -8.15 -7.22 -3.20
CA GLY A 531 -9.55 -6.79 -3.20
C GLY A 531 -9.75 -5.28 -3.45
N LEU A 532 -8.68 -4.49 -3.42
CA LEU A 532 -8.75 -3.07 -3.78
C LEU A 532 -8.57 -2.81 -5.29
N ILE A 533 -8.15 -3.81 -6.07
CA ILE A 533 -7.91 -3.62 -7.51
C ILE A 533 -9.20 -3.64 -8.32
N ILE A 534 -10.14 -4.51 -7.95
CA ILE A 534 -11.49 -4.57 -8.52
C ILE A 534 -12.45 -4.51 -7.34
N LYS A 535 -13.29 -3.48 -7.30
CA LYS A 535 -14.15 -3.18 -6.15
C LYS A 535 -15.59 -3.57 -6.50
N ASN A 536 -16.28 -4.28 -5.62
CA ASN A 536 -17.69 -4.58 -5.82
C ASN A 536 -18.52 -3.31 -5.56
N ALA A 537 -19.31 -2.87 -6.56
CA ALA A 537 -20.10 -1.65 -6.46
C ALA A 537 -21.12 -1.68 -5.31
N PHE A 538 -21.60 -2.88 -4.93
CA PHE A 538 -22.68 -3.05 -3.95
C PHE A 538 -22.18 -3.37 -2.53
N GLU A 539 -20.86 -3.50 -2.36
CA GLU A 539 -20.22 -3.58 -1.04
C GLU A 539 -19.78 -2.19 -0.60
N THR A 540 -19.50 -2.03 0.69
CA THR A 540 -18.94 -0.77 1.21
C THR A 540 -17.55 -0.54 0.62
N ILE A 541 -17.38 0.61 -0.03
CA ILE A 541 -16.09 1.11 -0.51
C ILE A 541 -15.68 2.26 0.42
N GLU A 542 -14.64 2.02 1.22
CA GLU A 542 -14.02 3.05 2.05
C GLU A 542 -13.46 4.18 1.18
N ALA A 543 -13.75 5.43 1.52
CA ALA A 543 -13.43 6.56 0.68
C ALA A 543 -11.92 6.80 0.57
N GLU A 544 -11.14 6.44 1.60
CA GLU A 544 -9.67 6.53 1.57
C GLU A 544 -9.01 5.45 0.70
N ASN A 545 -9.75 4.43 0.26
CA ASN A 545 -9.25 3.36 -0.62
C ASN A 545 -9.37 3.74 -2.10
N PHE A 546 -9.06 4.99 -2.43
CA PHE A 546 -8.98 5.49 -3.81
C PHE A 546 -7.72 4.99 -4.53
N ASP A 547 -7.76 4.99 -5.86
CA ASP A 547 -6.62 4.73 -6.73
C ASP A 547 -5.92 6.01 -7.17
N TYR A 548 -6.66 7.10 -7.35
CA TYR A 548 -6.12 8.41 -7.69
C TYR A 548 -6.89 9.51 -6.97
N LEU A 549 -6.25 10.66 -6.81
CA LEU A 549 -6.83 11.76 -6.04
C LEU A 549 -6.38 13.12 -6.59
N LYS A 550 -7.17 14.14 -6.29
CA LYS A 550 -6.78 15.55 -6.42
C LYS A 550 -7.15 16.31 -5.16
N GLY A 551 -6.14 16.92 -4.53
CA GLY A 551 -6.26 17.92 -3.47
C GLY A 551 -6.78 17.46 -2.11
N VAL A 552 -7.50 16.35 -2.03
CA VAL A 552 -8.06 15.85 -0.75
C VAL A 552 -6.99 15.36 0.21
N PHE A 553 -7.32 15.35 1.51
CA PHE A 553 -6.48 14.75 2.54
C PHE A 553 -7.19 13.61 3.25
N VAL A 554 -6.44 12.58 3.61
CA VAL A 554 -6.94 11.47 4.42
C VAL A 554 -6.55 11.68 5.87
N GLU A 555 -7.55 11.76 6.74
CA GLU A 555 -7.40 11.81 8.18
C GLU A 555 -7.51 10.39 8.73
N ARG A 556 -6.40 9.83 9.21
CA ARG A 556 -6.31 8.44 9.67
C ARG A 556 -6.02 8.38 11.16
N THR A 557 -6.75 7.55 11.90
CA THR A 557 -6.47 7.27 13.32
C THR A 557 -5.64 5.99 13.49
N ASP A 558 -5.87 4.99 12.65
CA ASP A 558 -5.15 3.71 12.65
C ASP A 558 -5.19 3.02 11.27
N ASP A 559 -4.70 1.78 11.17
CA ASP A 559 -4.66 1.01 9.92
C ASP A 559 -6.05 0.69 9.33
N THR A 560 -7.12 0.82 10.12
CA THR A 560 -8.50 0.43 9.77
C THR A 560 -9.49 1.58 9.71
N THR A 561 -9.15 2.73 10.30
CA THR A 561 -10.07 3.87 10.41
C THR A 561 -9.45 5.12 9.78
N ALA A 562 -10.05 5.59 8.70
CA ALA A 562 -9.72 6.88 8.10
C ALA A 562 -10.93 7.51 7.41
N VAL A 563 -10.81 8.80 7.09
CA VAL A 563 -11.83 9.55 6.36
C VAL A 563 -11.17 10.50 5.37
N VAL A 564 -11.86 10.82 4.28
CA VAL A 564 -11.42 11.82 3.30
C VAL A 564 -11.98 13.19 3.67
N GLY A 565 -11.08 14.16 3.78
CA GLY A 565 -11.34 15.57 4.09
C GLY A 565 -10.55 16.51 3.17
N ASN A 566 -10.34 17.75 3.63
CA ASN A 566 -9.80 18.86 2.82
C ASN A 566 -10.52 19.03 1.48
N ILE A 567 -11.84 18.89 1.50
CA ILE A 567 -12.66 18.94 0.29
C ILE A 567 -12.77 20.40 -0.20
N ALA A 568 -12.55 20.58 -1.50
CA ALA A 568 -12.74 21.84 -2.22
C ALA A 568 -13.37 21.57 -3.60
N ALA A 569 -13.91 22.61 -4.22
CA ALA A 569 -14.50 22.53 -5.55
C ALA A 569 -13.52 21.97 -6.58
N ASN A 570 -13.96 20.98 -7.37
CA ASN A 570 -13.19 20.26 -8.40
C ASN A 570 -12.03 19.40 -7.86
N TYR A 571 -11.98 19.14 -6.57
CA TYR A 571 -11.19 18.03 -6.02
C TYR A 571 -11.91 16.72 -6.28
N PHE A 572 -11.19 15.61 -6.29
CA PHE A 572 -11.81 14.31 -6.48
C PHE A 572 -11.04 13.17 -5.81
N THR A 573 -11.76 12.07 -5.57
CA THR A 573 -11.19 10.73 -5.41
C THR A 573 -11.68 9.84 -6.54
N ALA A 574 -10.79 8.98 -7.04
CA ALA A 574 -11.06 8.08 -8.15
C ALA A 574 -10.91 6.62 -7.69
N TYR A 575 -11.89 5.80 -8.03
CA TYR A 575 -11.95 4.37 -7.70
C TYR A 575 -12.01 3.61 -9.01
N ASN A 576 -10.90 3.00 -9.38
CA ASN A 576 -10.78 2.24 -10.61
C ASN A 576 -11.46 0.88 -10.47
N HIS A 577 -12.03 0.42 -11.60
CA HIS A 577 -12.59 -0.92 -11.76
C HIS A 577 -13.66 -1.26 -10.72
N VAL A 578 -14.59 -0.34 -10.49
CA VAL A 578 -15.81 -0.62 -9.73
C VAL A 578 -16.72 -1.47 -10.61
N ASP A 579 -17.06 -2.67 -10.11
CA ASP A 579 -17.78 -3.71 -10.84
C ASP A 579 -19.24 -3.77 -10.34
N PHE A 580 -20.15 -3.34 -11.21
CA PHE A 580 -21.60 -3.41 -11.03
C PHE A 580 -22.18 -4.75 -11.54
N GLY A 581 -21.36 -5.60 -12.16
CA GLY A 581 -21.80 -6.84 -12.79
C GLY A 581 -22.85 -6.60 -13.88
N ASN A 582 -23.85 -7.48 -13.95
CA ASN A 582 -24.96 -7.37 -14.90
C ASN A 582 -26.21 -6.75 -14.27
N GLU A 583 -26.12 -6.23 -13.04
CA GLU A 583 -27.24 -5.69 -12.29
C GLU A 583 -27.17 -4.16 -12.32
N GLN A 584 -28.30 -3.50 -12.59
CA GLN A 584 -28.33 -2.04 -12.67
C GLN A 584 -28.35 -1.43 -11.28
N ALA A 585 -27.30 -0.68 -10.95
CA ALA A 585 -27.34 0.25 -9.83
C ALA A 585 -28.22 1.46 -10.20
N THR A 586 -29.11 1.85 -9.30
CA THR A 586 -30.06 2.96 -9.49
C THR A 586 -29.90 4.05 -8.44
N GLY A 587 -29.11 3.80 -7.39
CA GLY A 587 -28.76 4.79 -6.39
C GLY A 587 -27.35 4.63 -5.85
N ILE A 588 -26.95 5.59 -5.03
CA ILE A 588 -25.72 5.59 -4.25
C ILE A 588 -26.04 6.01 -2.82
N GLU A 589 -25.46 5.33 -1.85
CA GLU A 589 -25.47 5.69 -0.44
C GLU A 589 -24.06 6.10 -0.01
N LEU A 590 -23.95 7.22 0.72
CA LEU A 590 -22.68 7.74 1.22
C LEU A 590 -22.79 8.07 2.70
N LEU A 591 -21.78 7.71 3.48
CA LEU A 591 -21.62 8.20 4.84
C LEU A 591 -20.75 9.46 4.82
N VAL A 592 -21.35 10.60 5.16
CA VAL A 592 -20.69 11.92 5.10
C VAL A 592 -20.84 12.66 6.42
N GLN A 593 -19.90 13.57 6.68
CA GLN A 593 -20.02 14.55 7.75
C GLN A 593 -20.67 15.83 7.20
N GLY A 594 -21.80 16.25 7.75
CA GLY A 594 -22.55 17.43 7.28
C GLY A 594 -21.77 18.75 7.30
N SER A 595 -22.09 19.67 6.39
CA SER A 595 -21.43 20.98 6.25
C SER A 595 -22.18 22.07 7.02
N ARG A 596 -21.52 23.18 7.36
CA ARG A 596 -22.18 24.39 7.90
C ARG A 596 -22.92 25.22 6.86
N GLN A 597 -22.75 24.89 5.58
CA GLN A 597 -23.20 25.73 4.47
C GLN A 597 -24.01 24.87 3.48
N ALA A 598 -25.09 25.41 2.92
CA ALA A 598 -26.01 24.69 2.02
C ALA A 598 -25.55 24.70 0.55
N GLY A 599 -25.91 23.70 -0.27
CA GLY A 599 -25.53 23.66 -1.69
C GLY A 599 -24.13 23.11 -1.94
N ARG A 600 -23.69 22.16 -1.11
CA ARG A 600 -22.44 21.40 -1.25
C ARG A 600 -22.83 20.04 -1.81
N THR A 601 -22.09 19.53 -2.76
CA THR A 601 -22.46 18.28 -3.44
C THR A 601 -21.27 17.38 -3.70
N ILE A 602 -21.57 16.10 -3.89
CA ILE A 602 -20.68 15.10 -4.46
C ILE A 602 -21.29 14.68 -5.79
N GLU A 603 -20.57 14.97 -6.88
CA GLU A 603 -20.92 14.53 -8.23
C GLU A 603 -20.27 13.17 -8.50
N VAL A 604 -21.03 12.23 -9.04
CA VAL A 604 -20.57 10.88 -9.37
C VAL A 604 -20.41 10.79 -10.89
N HIS A 605 -19.15 10.70 -11.34
CA HIS A 605 -18.82 10.61 -12.76
C HIS A 605 -18.26 9.22 -13.12
N LEU A 606 -18.57 8.78 -14.33
CA LEU A 606 -17.96 7.60 -14.94
C LEU A 606 -16.70 7.98 -15.73
N ASP A 607 -15.67 7.16 -15.58
CA ASP A 607 -14.47 7.03 -16.42
C ASP A 607 -13.50 8.21 -16.46
N SER A 608 -13.92 9.42 -16.08
CA SER A 608 -13.03 10.56 -15.82
C SER A 608 -13.69 11.61 -14.90
N PRO A 609 -12.93 12.57 -14.32
CA PRO A 609 -13.52 13.66 -13.53
C PRO A 609 -14.48 14.57 -14.30
N SER A 610 -14.46 14.52 -15.62
CA SER A 610 -15.36 15.26 -16.53
C SER A 610 -16.21 14.32 -17.40
N GLY A 611 -16.22 13.03 -17.08
CA GLY A 611 -16.97 12.03 -17.82
C GLY A 611 -18.47 12.10 -17.53
N GLN A 612 -19.21 11.07 -17.92
CA GLN A 612 -20.66 11.07 -17.76
C GLN A 612 -21.05 11.23 -16.28
N LEU A 613 -21.73 12.33 -15.96
CA LEU A 613 -22.36 12.54 -14.65
C LEU A 613 -23.55 11.60 -14.53
N ILE A 614 -23.49 10.67 -13.58
CA ILE A 614 -24.57 9.71 -13.33
C ILE A 614 -25.41 10.09 -12.11
N GLY A 615 -24.93 10.90 -11.19
CA GLY A 615 -25.74 11.41 -10.09
C GLY A 615 -25.04 12.49 -9.27
N THR A 616 -25.83 13.19 -8.45
CA THR A 616 -25.36 14.26 -7.58
C THR A 616 -25.97 14.05 -6.20
N ALA A 617 -25.14 13.92 -5.17
CA ALA A 617 -25.58 13.79 -3.78
C ALA A 617 -25.41 15.12 -3.04
N GLU A 618 -26.48 15.64 -2.45
CA GLU A 618 -26.44 16.87 -1.66
C GLU A 618 -25.94 16.61 -0.24
N ILE A 619 -25.01 17.45 0.21
CA ILE A 619 -24.49 17.41 1.58
C ILE A 619 -25.42 18.21 2.50
N PRO A 620 -25.95 17.62 3.58
CA PRO A 620 -26.86 18.30 4.48
C PRO A 620 -26.15 19.43 5.23
N SER A 621 -26.89 20.52 5.43
CA SER A 621 -26.44 21.71 6.16
C SER A 621 -26.90 21.74 7.63
N THR A 622 -27.77 20.81 8.03
CA THR A 622 -28.29 20.66 9.39
C THR A 622 -27.34 19.76 10.20
N ASP A 623 -26.92 20.20 11.38
CA ASP A 623 -25.95 19.53 12.27
C ASP A 623 -24.56 19.30 11.67
N ALA A 624 -23.89 20.41 11.35
CA ALA A 624 -22.48 20.39 10.99
C ALA A 624 -21.65 19.60 12.01
N ASN A 625 -20.84 18.67 11.50
CA ASN A 625 -20.05 17.67 12.23
C ASN A 625 -20.74 16.34 12.56
N ALA A 626 -22.06 16.18 12.37
CA ALA A 626 -22.72 14.89 12.50
C ALA A 626 -22.45 14.00 11.27
N TRP A 627 -22.21 12.71 11.51
CA TRP A 627 -22.15 11.70 10.47
C TRP A 627 -23.57 11.28 10.08
N VAL A 628 -23.85 11.32 8.79
CA VAL A 628 -25.17 11.04 8.23
C VAL A 628 -25.03 10.24 6.93
N THR A 629 -25.86 9.21 6.81
CA THR A 629 -26.01 8.48 5.55
C THR A 629 -26.94 9.27 4.65
N ILE A 630 -26.43 9.68 3.49
CA ILE A 630 -27.21 10.31 2.42
C ILE A 630 -27.39 9.31 1.28
N ALA A 631 -28.52 9.42 0.60
CA ALA A 631 -28.81 8.63 -0.59
C ALA A 631 -29.15 9.58 -1.75
N SER A 632 -28.71 9.21 -2.96
CA SER A 632 -29.10 9.89 -4.19
C SER A 632 -29.37 8.87 -5.29
N THR A 633 -30.33 9.19 -6.16
CA THR A 633 -30.57 8.41 -7.38
C THR A 633 -29.46 8.64 -8.38
N ILE A 634 -29.07 7.59 -9.10
CA ILE A 634 -28.14 7.68 -10.23
C ILE A 634 -28.83 7.24 -11.51
N THR A 635 -28.24 7.60 -12.65
CA THR A 635 -28.55 6.97 -13.94
C THR A 635 -28.17 5.50 -13.85
N ASN A 636 -29.06 4.61 -14.31
CA ASN A 636 -28.86 3.17 -14.26
C ASN A 636 -27.50 2.79 -14.86
N THR A 637 -26.66 2.16 -14.03
CA THR A 637 -25.28 1.82 -14.38
C THR A 637 -25.04 0.35 -14.09
N ASP A 638 -24.46 -0.36 -15.06
CA ASP A 638 -24.01 -1.75 -14.97
C ASP A 638 -22.56 -1.86 -15.49
N GLY A 639 -22.02 -3.07 -15.59
CA GLY A 639 -20.67 -3.29 -16.10
C GLY A 639 -19.57 -2.79 -15.15
N ARG A 640 -18.41 -2.48 -15.72
CA ARG A 640 -17.23 -2.06 -14.96
C ARG A 640 -16.80 -0.67 -15.39
N HIS A 641 -16.67 0.23 -14.43
CA HIS A 641 -16.32 1.62 -14.65
C HIS A 641 -15.22 2.11 -13.70
N HIS A 642 -14.57 3.20 -14.06
CA HIS A 642 -13.86 4.02 -13.09
C HIS A 642 -14.85 5.02 -12.49
N ILE A 643 -14.95 5.08 -11.17
CA ILE A 643 -15.87 5.99 -10.48
C ILE A 643 -15.09 7.17 -9.92
N TYR A 644 -15.52 8.37 -10.28
CA TYR A 644 -14.97 9.62 -9.75
C TYR A 644 -16.00 10.28 -8.85
N LEU A 645 -15.64 10.51 -7.60
CA LEU A 645 -16.38 11.39 -6.70
C LEU A 645 -15.77 12.78 -6.81
N VAL A 646 -16.42 13.67 -7.55
CA VAL A 646 -15.99 15.05 -7.77
C VAL A 646 -16.73 15.95 -6.78
N TYR A 647 -15.96 16.70 -6.01
CA TYR A 647 -16.50 17.47 -4.90
C TYR A 647 -16.82 18.90 -5.31
N GLN A 648 -17.97 19.41 -4.87
CA GLN A 648 -18.36 20.80 -5.04
C GLN A 648 -18.56 21.49 -3.69
N GLY A 649 -17.89 22.64 -3.51
CA GLY A 649 -17.83 23.36 -2.24
C GLY A 649 -16.78 22.79 -1.28
N SER A 650 -16.93 23.07 0.02
CA SER A 650 -15.97 22.68 1.06
C SER A 650 -16.64 22.47 2.42
N GLY A 651 -15.86 22.02 3.41
CA GLY A 651 -16.30 21.93 4.81
C GLY A 651 -17.15 20.70 5.13
N PHE A 652 -16.92 19.59 4.43
CA PHE A 652 -17.49 18.28 4.72
C PHE A 652 -16.43 17.19 4.58
N LYS A 653 -16.77 15.96 5.01
CA LYS A 653 -15.91 14.77 4.91
C LYS A 653 -16.73 13.58 4.42
N ILE A 654 -16.05 12.57 3.90
CA ILE A 654 -16.65 11.31 3.48
C ILE A 654 -15.88 10.15 4.12
N ASP A 655 -16.63 9.17 4.62
CA ASP A 655 -16.11 7.96 5.25
C ASP A 655 -16.14 6.82 4.22
N HIS A 656 -17.33 6.46 3.73
CA HIS A 656 -17.50 5.42 2.71
C HIS A 656 -18.72 5.65 1.84
N PHE A 657 -18.84 4.85 0.78
CA PHE A 657 -20.00 4.80 -0.08
C PHE A 657 -20.27 3.39 -0.59
N ARG A 658 -21.48 3.16 -1.09
CA ARG A 658 -21.84 1.97 -1.88
C ARG A 658 -22.93 2.30 -2.87
N PHE A 659 -23.00 1.57 -3.98
CA PHE A 659 -24.11 1.65 -4.91
C PHE A 659 -25.26 0.77 -4.45
N THR A 660 -26.47 1.19 -4.77
CA THR A 660 -27.71 0.49 -4.45
C THR A 660 -28.44 0.14 -5.72
N ARG A 661 -29.14 -0.99 -5.65
CA ARG A 661 -30.04 -1.44 -6.71
C ARG A 661 -31.40 -0.85 -6.44
N GLU A 662 -32.24 -0.79 -7.47
CA GLU A 662 -33.65 -0.61 -7.24
C GLU A 662 -34.10 -1.73 -6.31
N GLY A 663 -34.55 -1.36 -5.11
CA GLY A 663 -35.24 -2.31 -4.27
C GLY A 663 -36.38 -2.85 -5.11
N SER A 664 -36.46 -4.18 -5.26
CA SER A 664 -37.73 -4.81 -5.59
C SER A 664 -38.68 -4.37 -4.48
N GLY A 665 -39.49 -3.33 -4.73
CA GLY A 665 -40.01 -2.39 -3.75
C GLY A 665 -40.20 -2.92 -2.33
N ILE A 666 -39.15 -2.86 -1.52
CA ILE A 666 -39.18 -3.07 -0.07
C ILE A 666 -38.07 -2.17 0.48
N GLU A 667 -38.42 -0.90 0.72
CA GLU A 667 -37.72 -0.17 1.77
C GLU A 667 -37.74 -1.05 3.02
N ASN A 668 -36.58 -1.29 3.60
CA ASN A 668 -36.49 -1.67 4.99
C ASN A 668 -36.28 -0.36 5.76
N PRO A 669 -37.33 0.45 6.02
CA PRO A 669 -37.17 1.49 7.01
C PRO A 669 -36.82 0.76 8.31
N MET A 670 -35.78 1.27 8.95
CA MET A 670 -35.25 0.89 10.26
C MET A 670 -36.17 -0.02 11.09
N ALA A 671 -35.58 -1.08 11.65
CA ALA A 671 -36.18 -1.94 12.66
C ALA A 671 -37.05 -1.15 13.66
N SER A 672 -38.37 -1.20 13.44
CA SER A 672 -39.40 -0.85 14.40
C SER A 672 -40.30 -2.08 14.53
N SER A 673 -39.95 -2.93 15.49
CA SER A 673 -40.59 -4.21 15.78
C SER A 673 -41.94 -4.07 16.51
N GLN A 674 -42.85 -3.22 16.01
CA GLN A 674 -44.13 -2.95 16.68
C GLN A 674 -45.34 -3.73 16.14
N ILE A 675 -45.28 -4.30 14.92
CA ILE A 675 -46.37 -5.13 14.40
C ILE A 675 -46.15 -6.59 14.79
N LYS A 676 -47.13 -7.19 15.48
CA LYS A 676 -47.18 -8.63 15.73
C LYS A 676 -48.28 -9.27 14.90
N ILE A 677 -47.94 -10.36 14.23
CA ILE A 677 -48.92 -11.18 13.51
C ILE A 677 -48.93 -12.61 14.01
N TYR A 678 -50.11 -13.20 14.11
CA TYR A 678 -50.27 -14.59 14.55
C TYR A 678 -51.67 -15.14 14.21
N PRO A 679 -51.82 -16.47 14.05
CA PRO A 679 -50.74 -17.43 13.89
C PRO A 679 -49.99 -17.20 12.56
N ASN A 680 -48.70 -17.51 12.54
CA ASN A 680 -47.90 -17.53 11.31
C ASN A 680 -46.99 -18.76 11.39
N PRO A 681 -47.24 -19.84 10.62
CA PRO A 681 -48.16 -19.91 9.46
C PRO A 681 -49.66 -19.86 9.80
N VAL A 682 -50.48 -19.33 8.89
CA VAL A 682 -51.94 -19.15 9.03
C VAL A 682 -52.72 -20.04 8.07
N ILE A 683 -53.92 -20.47 8.47
CA ILE A 683 -54.85 -21.25 7.63
C ILE A 683 -56.10 -20.43 7.30
N THR A 684 -56.77 -19.85 8.31
CA THR A 684 -58.05 -19.14 8.14
C THR A 684 -57.98 -17.69 8.57
N ASP A 685 -57.59 -17.41 9.82
CA ASP A 685 -57.66 -16.06 10.39
C ASP A 685 -56.27 -15.60 10.83
N LEU A 686 -55.80 -14.49 10.24
CA LEU A 686 -54.54 -13.83 10.61
C LEU A 686 -54.84 -12.63 11.51
N HIS A 687 -54.35 -12.63 12.74
CA HIS A 687 -54.41 -11.47 13.61
C HIS A 687 -53.21 -10.56 13.36
N VAL A 688 -53.47 -9.27 13.20
CA VAL A 688 -52.49 -8.22 13.00
C VAL A 688 -52.67 -7.17 14.10
N ASN A 689 -51.71 -7.06 15.01
CA ASN A 689 -51.72 -6.07 16.08
C ASN A 689 -50.95 -4.83 15.66
N ALA A 690 -51.64 -3.70 15.50
CA ALA A 690 -51.07 -2.42 15.08
C ALA A 690 -51.05 -1.40 16.23
N PRO A 691 -49.99 -0.56 16.36
CA PRO A 691 -49.85 0.39 17.47
C PRO A 691 -50.82 1.59 17.37
N SER A 692 -51.21 1.99 16.16
CA SER A 692 -52.06 3.15 15.89
C SER A 692 -53.00 2.89 14.71
N ALA A 693 -53.99 3.78 14.51
CA ALA A 693 -54.91 3.69 13.39
C ALA A 693 -54.19 3.98 12.05
N GLY A 694 -54.62 3.31 10.98
CA GLY A 694 -53.98 3.44 9.68
C GLY A 694 -54.62 2.59 8.59
N ARG A 695 -53.93 2.47 7.47
CA ARG A 695 -54.32 1.61 6.34
C ARG A 695 -53.46 0.35 6.32
N LEU A 696 -54.10 -0.81 6.37
CA LEU A 696 -53.48 -2.11 6.17
C LEU A 696 -53.71 -2.56 4.72
N SER A 697 -52.66 -3.00 4.04
CA SER A 697 -52.70 -3.64 2.72
C SER A 697 -51.96 -4.98 2.76
N VAL A 698 -52.50 -6.00 2.08
CA VAL A 698 -51.87 -7.31 1.93
C VAL A 698 -51.45 -7.52 0.48
N TYR A 699 -50.20 -7.92 0.26
CA TYR A 699 -49.62 -8.18 -1.06
C TYR A 699 -49.21 -9.65 -1.19
N ASN A 700 -49.37 -10.22 -2.37
CA ASN A 700 -48.79 -11.53 -2.70
C ASN A 700 -47.29 -11.42 -3.05
N SER A 701 -46.62 -12.56 -3.28
CA SER A 701 -45.19 -12.61 -3.63
C SER A 701 -44.81 -11.94 -4.96
N LEU A 702 -45.78 -11.58 -5.80
CA LEU A 702 -45.60 -10.85 -7.05
C LEU A 702 -45.86 -9.34 -6.90
N GLY A 703 -46.13 -8.85 -5.69
CA GLY A 703 -46.39 -7.44 -5.41
C GLY A 703 -47.82 -6.97 -5.74
N LYS A 704 -48.75 -7.88 -6.06
CA LYS A 704 -50.16 -7.54 -6.30
C LYS A 704 -50.90 -7.37 -4.96
N GLU A 705 -51.60 -6.24 -4.79
CA GLU A 705 -52.49 -6.01 -3.64
C GLU A 705 -53.69 -6.96 -3.72
N ILE A 706 -53.88 -7.74 -2.65
CA ILE A 706 -54.94 -8.76 -2.51
C ILE A 706 -56.10 -8.20 -1.70
N GLU A 707 -55.80 -7.43 -0.66
CA GLU A 707 -56.79 -6.85 0.25
C GLU A 707 -56.24 -5.56 0.85
N ALA A 708 -57.12 -4.58 1.10
CA ALA A 708 -56.77 -3.38 1.86
C ALA A 708 -57.97 -2.90 2.68
N LEU A 709 -57.70 -2.46 3.91
CA LEU A 709 -58.71 -1.89 4.81
C LEU A 709 -58.10 -0.84 5.76
N ASN A 710 -58.97 0.01 6.31
CA ASN A 710 -58.59 0.91 7.39
C ASN A 710 -58.74 0.19 8.73
N ILE A 711 -57.75 0.33 9.60
CA ILE A 711 -57.67 -0.31 10.92
C ILE A 711 -57.55 0.74 12.03
N SER A 712 -57.99 0.38 13.23
CA SER A 712 -57.73 1.13 14.47
C SER A 712 -56.52 0.54 15.21
N ALA A 713 -56.01 1.25 16.21
CA ALA A 713 -55.00 0.70 17.12
C ALA A 713 -55.54 -0.60 17.79
N GLY A 714 -54.68 -1.62 17.90
CA GLY A 714 -55.02 -2.93 18.46
C GLY A 714 -55.08 -4.05 17.41
N ILE A 715 -55.79 -5.13 17.73
CA ILE A 715 -55.85 -6.34 16.92
C ILE A 715 -56.92 -6.22 15.83
N THR A 716 -56.50 -6.38 14.58
CA THR A 716 -57.37 -6.60 13.42
C THR A 716 -57.26 -8.05 12.99
N THR A 717 -58.39 -8.71 12.69
CA THR A 717 -58.41 -10.08 12.18
C THR A 717 -58.72 -10.07 10.69
N LEU A 718 -57.85 -10.67 9.88
CA LEU A 718 -58.02 -10.86 8.44
C LEU A 718 -58.43 -12.31 8.17
N ASN A 719 -59.53 -12.51 7.44
CA ASN A 719 -59.88 -13.84 6.97
C ASN A 719 -59.14 -14.11 5.66
N VAL A 720 -58.16 -15.00 5.71
CA VAL A 720 -57.29 -15.38 4.59
C VAL A 720 -57.65 -16.74 4.01
N THR A 721 -58.86 -17.27 4.28
CA THR A 721 -59.27 -18.62 3.86
C THR A 721 -59.15 -18.81 2.35
N ASP A 722 -59.52 -17.79 1.58
CA ASP A 722 -59.53 -17.81 0.11
C ASP A 722 -58.17 -17.46 -0.52
N TYR A 723 -57.14 -17.22 0.29
CA TYR A 723 -55.79 -16.93 -0.20
C TYR A 723 -55.13 -18.25 -0.63
N SER A 724 -54.52 -18.26 -1.81
CA SER A 724 -53.68 -19.37 -2.25
C SER A 724 -52.53 -19.64 -1.27
N ALA A 725 -52.09 -20.88 -1.15
CA ALA A 725 -50.90 -21.20 -0.35
C ALA A 725 -49.66 -20.44 -0.87
N GLY A 726 -48.93 -19.78 0.02
CA GLY A 726 -47.81 -18.93 -0.39
C GLY A 726 -47.38 -17.90 0.66
N LEU A 727 -46.34 -17.14 0.31
CA LEU A 727 -45.81 -16.05 1.12
C LEU A 727 -46.53 -14.74 0.78
N TYR A 728 -47.01 -14.04 1.80
CA TYR A 728 -47.69 -12.76 1.70
C TYR A 728 -47.01 -11.72 2.58
N ILE A 729 -47.26 -10.44 2.28
CA ILE A 729 -46.73 -9.29 3.01
C ILE A 729 -47.91 -8.44 3.47
N VAL A 730 -47.99 -8.18 4.77
CA VAL A 730 -48.88 -7.15 5.33
C VAL A 730 -48.07 -5.86 5.46
N LYS A 731 -48.55 -4.77 4.85
CA LYS A 731 -48.03 -3.41 4.99
C LYS A 731 -49.06 -2.58 5.73
N ILE A 732 -48.64 -1.83 6.75
CA ILE A 732 -49.48 -0.88 7.46
C ILE A 732 -48.87 0.51 7.34
N ILE A 733 -49.70 1.48 6.96
CA ILE A 733 -49.37 2.91 6.89
C ILE A 733 -50.19 3.61 7.97
N THR A 734 -49.51 4.11 9.00
CA THR A 734 -50.12 4.87 10.11
C THR A 734 -49.58 6.31 10.13
N THR A 735 -50.11 7.16 11.01
CA THR A 735 -49.51 8.48 11.28
C THR A 735 -48.12 8.39 11.92
N GLU A 736 -47.77 7.23 12.49
CA GLU A 736 -46.47 6.99 13.16
C GLU A 736 -45.42 6.40 12.21
N GLY A 737 -45.80 6.06 10.97
CA GLY A 737 -44.90 5.55 9.94
C GLY A 737 -45.44 4.34 9.19
N VAL A 738 -44.57 3.76 8.37
CA VAL A 738 -44.83 2.57 7.55
C VAL A 738 -44.16 1.35 8.18
N SER A 739 -44.86 0.22 8.24
CA SER A 739 -44.31 -1.03 8.76
C SER A 739 -44.80 -2.21 7.94
N SER A 740 -43.95 -3.22 7.75
CA SER A 740 -44.27 -4.40 6.93
C SER A 740 -43.83 -5.70 7.60
N VAL A 741 -44.64 -6.76 7.47
CA VAL A 741 -44.37 -8.08 8.05
C VAL A 741 -44.85 -9.20 7.12
N LYS A 742 -44.09 -10.30 7.06
CA LYS A 742 -44.37 -11.44 6.17
C LYS A 742 -45.15 -12.53 6.90
N PHE A 743 -46.13 -13.15 6.23
CA PHE A 743 -46.80 -14.35 6.72
C PHE A 743 -46.90 -15.44 5.67
N LEU A 744 -46.92 -16.69 6.14
CA LEU A 744 -47.08 -17.87 5.31
C LEU A 744 -48.52 -18.38 5.40
N LYS A 745 -49.25 -18.34 4.27
CA LYS A 745 -50.53 -19.03 4.11
C LYS A 745 -50.26 -20.50 3.76
N LYS A 746 -50.81 -21.41 4.55
CA LYS A 746 -50.77 -22.85 4.28
C LYS A 746 -51.95 -23.31 3.44
#